data_AF-A0A3M4ULB8-F1
#
_entry.id   AF-A0A3M4ULB8-F1
#
_cell.length_a   1.000
_cell.length_b   1.000
_cell.length_c   1.000
_cell.angle_alpha   90.00
_cell.angle_beta   90.00
_cell.angle_gamma   90.00
#
_symmetry.space_group_name_H-M   'P 1'
#
loop_
_entity.id
_entity.type
_entity.pdbx_description
1 polymer ?
#
loop_
_entity_poly.entity_id
_entity_poly.type
_entity_poly.pdbx_seq_one_letter_code
_entity_poly.pdbx_strand_id
1 'polypeptide(L)'
;MALDFPAPKVPDLQQPGNYLDLDQLGGADLLTWINYPGIEKGDWFMPNWRGCSALGAVEDYVGELVEVGDLEPEGMLLKINNPLLTRLDNGWVFYSYIVEGSIEESQRLFFYVGKRPPTAAGLGVPQCKESHDLKLDPDLLWGVNQVSIVTPPYLAMREGDKVILTLDLYFDDGCPSDPWVESRLLTGDEVGQPLRWSITTSVFFPIANGVALMSYRIEYADSTLITDSVTQSLAIVAPSAALLPALRIKDFNGGSLDPEAFPGGITLLIDPSGMQIDDDVVVYVSSGNMLVQTLRADISNLDSGVLQFSLANAWLCANNGKEIELVYQYARPGHAASSLPRKVMLSLALDLPVPVIDHATIESSGEWGVKGYINASWLQSGVKIRIPDNAFIGDDSTVQMHWDGNTSTGSFIADPSPDDPRLFIIPSTAVPANMGKWVDVYYKVVSLSQSGTSPVFELEVRGLVGVWPVIQIMRPRITDTKLYLDLVPSEGAGLDLASWPYMAPGQRVRIKAIGLSQSGSPQALGLRTGAAEPLSEAEYQSKQVSVIIPRDFLESLQRNNLTNTVAVEVSFDDGATYTQFPSIDFEVLDGHSLQAGGLAQDATATGMTPHMQGRNPMANNTLNHLTEWMKDPANNVMWGWDSIAAMARGEVNNLLLQEYVARFSSDTCIKPVSGEVILSDGFKECIHNFILDAPRLAFSNDNLGYSRATLTCSILGGTQLTMKNNVDNWEAYRVIHIDALQGPKLTLDLALEMVPGNIESDGRVRLDLKDSDNFILTFAADRADRALGGDFFKALFNDLRDDERIWTLGVIKRGSNDLMHPQSFKLRTQTNPAAPLDPDAANYGDGAVLVFIRLEGSQEDGDIPVEYQYLIPDDVGKDYSATVLFSAERTFKAALFIGEVTKTIASVIEDVNFELVHDGSGRLVKATAKSGRLKTSESSSRDVEVEIDDV
;
A
#
# COMPACT_ATOMS: atom_id res chain seq x y z
N MET A 1 31.08 43.91 -10.48
CA MET A 1 30.64 42.56 -10.07
C MET A 1 29.91 42.77 -8.77
N ALA A 2 28.71 42.20 -8.60
CA ALA A 2 28.15 42.03 -7.26
C ALA A 2 29.15 41.22 -6.44
N LEU A 3 29.29 41.51 -5.14
CA LEU A 3 30.04 40.62 -4.26
C LEU A 3 29.07 39.53 -3.81
N ASP A 4 29.30 38.31 -4.28
CA ASP A 4 28.51 37.15 -3.89
C ASP A 4 28.85 36.79 -2.43
N PHE A 5 28.19 37.46 -1.49
CA PHE A 5 28.42 37.33 -0.07
C PHE A 5 27.84 35.98 0.41
N PRO A 6 28.68 35.02 0.84
CA PRO A 6 28.24 33.68 1.18
C PRO A 6 27.35 33.70 2.43
N ALA A 7 26.51 32.68 2.60
CA ALA A 7 25.68 32.56 3.80
C ALA A 7 26.53 32.38 5.07
N PRO A 8 26.06 32.83 6.25
CA PRO A 8 26.68 32.54 7.54
C PRO A 8 26.94 31.04 7.72
N LYS A 9 28.09 30.69 8.29
CA LYS A 9 28.41 29.29 8.57
C LYS A 9 28.00 28.93 9.99
N VAL A 10 27.06 27.99 10.10
CA VAL A 10 26.60 27.37 11.35
C VAL A 10 27.02 25.89 11.32
N PRO A 11 28.04 25.45 12.10
CA PRO A 11 28.57 24.08 12.00
C PRO A 11 27.63 22.96 12.49
N ASP A 12 26.72 23.27 13.42
CA ASP A 12 26.04 22.27 14.25
C ASP A 12 24.64 21.84 13.72
N LEU A 13 24.33 22.14 12.46
CA LEU A 13 23.03 21.82 11.84
C LEU A 13 22.94 20.37 11.33
N GLN A 14 21.80 19.73 11.60
CA GLN A 14 21.46 18.34 11.31
C GLN A 14 20.72 18.19 9.97
N GLN A 15 20.81 16.99 9.38
CA GLN A 15 20.26 16.66 8.05
C GLN A 15 19.68 15.23 8.02
N PRO A 16 18.69 14.93 7.15
CA PRO A 16 17.98 15.85 6.26
C PRO A 16 16.99 16.76 7.01
N GLY A 17 16.44 17.75 6.30
CA GLY A 17 15.48 18.71 6.85
C GLY A 17 16.11 20.03 7.30
N ASN A 18 17.44 20.10 7.44
CA ASN A 18 18.22 21.24 7.92
C ASN A 18 17.70 21.79 9.25
N TYR A 19 18.14 21.25 10.39
CA TYR A 19 17.65 21.71 11.70
C TYR A 19 18.73 21.76 12.79
N LEU A 20 18.60 22.68 13.75
CA LEU A 20 19.45 22.73 14.95
C LEU A 20 18.86 21.84 16.04
N ASP A 21 19.65 20.91 16.56
CA ASP A 21 19.29 20.09 17.72
C ASP A 21 19.83 20.71 19.01
N LEU A 22 18.92 21.17 19.86
CA LEU A 22 19.23 21.92 21.08
C LEU A 22 19.70 21.01 22.23
N ASP A 23 19.22 19.76 22.27
CA ASP A 23 19.67 18.75 23.25
C ASP A 23 21.18 18.49 23.08
N GLN A 24 21.66 18.47 21.83
CA GLN A 24 23.07 18.31 21.50
C GLN A 24 23.90 19.58 21.75
N LEU A 25 23.35 20.77 21.52
CA LEU A 25 24.05 22.04 21.77
C LEU A 25 24.21 22.32 23.28
N GLY A 26 23.28 21.84 24.10
CA GLY A 26 23.29 22.04 25.55
C GLY A 26 23.18 23.52 25.92
N GLY A 27 23.92 23.94 26.96
CA GLY A 27 23.94 25.33 27.43
C GLY A 27 25.04 26.23 26.85
N ALA A 28 25.63 25.87 25.70
CA ALA A 28 26.72 26.62 25.08
C ALA A 28 26.23 27.55 23.95
N ASP A 29 26.75 28.78 23.88
CA ASP A 29 26.44 29.71 22.77
C ASP A 29 26.86 29.09 21.44
N LEU A 30 25.99 29.20 20.42
CA LEU A 30 26.26 28.70 19.09
C LEU A 30 27.35 29.54 18.42
N LEU A 31 28.40 28.86 17.97
CA LEU A 31 29.55 29.49 17.33
C LEU A 31 29.29 29.61 15.84
N THR A 32 28.91 30.81 15.39
CA THR A 32 28.67 31.11 13.97
C THR A 32 29.80 31.94 13.40
N TRP A 33 30.04 31.81 12.10
CA TRP A 33 31.18 32.45 11.44
C TRP A 33 30.71 33.32 10.27
N ILE A 34 31.11 34.58 10.30
CA ILE A 34 30.86 35.57 9.26
C ILE A 34 32.17 35.84 8.53
N ASN A 35 32.17 35.69 7.20
CA ASN A 35 33.37 35.81 6.38
C ASN A 35 32.97 36.27 4.97
N TYR A 36 33.52 37.39 4.51
CA TYR A 36 33.26 37.95 3.20
C TYR A 36 34.56 38.32 2.48
N PRO A 37 34.57 38.40 1.13
CA PRO A 37 35.79 38.68 0.36
C PRO A 37 36.38 40.06 0.72
N GLY A 38 37.49 40.07 1.44
CA GLY A 38 38.19 41.29 1.85
C GLY A 38 37.87 41.81 3.25
N ILE A 39 37.30 41.00 4.14
CA ILE A 39 37.06 41.34 5.56
C ILE A 39 38.35 41.80 6.28
N GLU A 40 38.34 43.01 6.83
CA GLU A 40 39.46 43.60 7.60
C GLU A 40 39.02 44.08 9.00
N LYS A 41 39.96 44.18 9.95
CA LYS A 41 39.67 44.61 11.33
C LYS A 41 39.30 46.09 11.38
N GLY A 42 38.14 46.41 11.94
CA GLY A 42 37.55 47.75 11.95
C GLY A 42 36.54 48.00 10.82
N ASP A 43 36.31 47.02 9.93
CA ASP A 43 35.07 46.96 9.16
C ASP A 43 33.86 46.81 10.09
N TRP A 44 32.65 47.06 9.58
CA TRP A 44 31.40 46.83 10.29
C TRP A 44 30.43 46.02 9.43
N PHE A 45 29.66 45.13 10.07
CA PHE A 45 28.57 44.39 9.43
C PHE A 45 27.40 44.24 10.40
N MET A 46 26.22 43.98 9.85
CA MET A 46 24.98 43.80 10.58
C MET A 46 24.45 42.38 10.33
N PRO A 47 24.48 41.48 11.32
CA PRO A 47 23.80 40.19 11.22
C PRO A 47 22.29 40.39 11.06
N ASN A 48 21.67 39.42 10.40
CA ASN A 48 20.24 39.36 10.10
C ASN A 48 19.76 37.92 10.35
N TRP A 49 19.63 37.55 11.64
CA TRP A 49 19.04 36.30 12.14
C TRP A 49 17.54 36.51 12.36
N ARG A 50 16.71 35.98 11.47
CA ARG A 50 15.22 36.02 11.48
C ARG A 50 14.66 34.69 11.99
N GLY A 51 14.39 34.59 13.29
CA GLY A 51 14.60 33.34 14.04
C GLY A 51 13.38 32.71 14.72
N CYS A 52 12.42 32.14 13.97
CA CYS A 52 11.31 31.32 14.48
C CYS A 52 11.57 30.20 15.52
N SER A 53 10.54 29.98 16.35
CA SER A 53 10.32 28.85 17.28
C SER A 53 9.00 28.09 16.90
N ALA A 54 8.36 27.27 17.74
CA ALA A 54 7.06 26.64 17.41
C ALA A 54 5.80 27.53 17.61
N LEU A 55 5.62 28.10 18.80
CA LEU A 55 4.42 28.81 19.27
C LEU A 55 4.28 30.32 18.86
N GLY A 56 4.59 30.72 17.62
CA GLY A 56 4.36 32.06 17.00
C GLY A 56 4.76 33.40 17.71
N ALA A 57 5.96 33.50 18.31
CA ALA A 57 6.88 34.66 18.58
C ALA A 57 7.00 35.71 17.51
N VAL A 58 7.76 36.72 17.94
CA VAL A 58 8.88 37.20 17.17
C VAL A 58 10.24 37.16 17.98
N GLU A 59 11.44 36.98 17.34
CA GLU A 59 12.80 36.69 17.92
C GLU A 59 13.92 36.79 16.87
N ASP A 60 14.92 37.64 17.11
CA ASP A 60 15.69 38.26 16.06
C ASP A 60 17.03 38.83 16.56
N TYR A 61 18.13 38.17 16.21
CA TYR A 61 19.44 38.81 16.35
C TYR A 61 19.76 39.63 15.09
N VAL A 62 19.19 40.85 15.06
CA VAL A 62 19.20 41.77 13.90
C VAL A 62 19.47 43.22 14.30
N GLY A 63 19.95 44.01 13.35
CA GLY A 63 20.01 45.47 13.51
C GLY A 63 21.18 46.01 14.35
N GLU A 64 21.87 45.16 15.12
CA GLU A 64 23.11 45.52 15.80
C GLU A 64 24.25 45.62 14.79
N LEU A 65 24.96 46.76 14.78
CA LEU A 65 26.13 46.95 13.93
C LEU A 65 27.37 46.44 14.69
N VAL A 66 28.01 45.41 14.17
CA VAL A 66 29.13 44.69 14.80
C VAL A 66 30.45 45.08 14.14
N GLU A 67 31.41 45.58 14.93
CA GLU A 67 32.78 45.84 14.47
C GLU A 67 33.53 44.51 14.29
N VAL A 68 34.21 44.35 13.15
CA VAL A 68 35.11 43.22 12.91
C VAL A 68 36.32 43.34 13.83
N GLY A 69 36.40 42.41 14.79
CA GLY A 69 37.44 42.35 15.80
C GLY A 69 38.72 41.65 15.33
N ASP A 70 39.30 40.83 16.19
CA ASP A 70 40.42 39.96 15.80
C ASP A 70 39.89 38.74 15.03
N LEU A 71 40.39 38.55 13.80
CA LEU A 71 39.93 37.52 12.87
C LEU A 71 40.63 36.17 13.10
N GLU A 72 39.85 35.09 13.04
CA GLU A 72 40.33 33.69 13.04
C GLU A 72 40.21 33.08 11.63
N PRO A 73 40.79 31.90 11.34
CA PRO A 73 40.87 31.36 9.97
C PRO A 73 39.51 31.14 9.29
N GLU A 74 38.47 30.85 10.07
CA GLU A 74 37.10 30.68 9.62
C GLU A 74 36.38 32.01 9.32
N GLY A 75 36.84 33.14 9.88
CA GLY A 75 36.27 34.47 9.72
C GLY A 75 36.20 35.27 11.03
N MET A 76 35.26 36.19 11.11
CA MET A 76 34.86 36.82 12.38
C MET A 76 33.95 35.85 13.14
N LEU A 77 34.30 35.54 14.39
CA LEU A 77 33.47 34.76 15.29
C LEU A 77 32.29 35.60 15.78
N LEU A 78 31.07 35.12 15.55
CA LEU A 78 29.84 35.69 16.10
C LEU A 78 29.09 34.63 16.90
N LYS A 79 28.91 34.90 18.20
CA LYS A 79 28.25 33.98 19.13
C LYS A 79 26.77 34.31 19.23
N ILE A 80 25.93 33.38 18.80
CA ILE A 80 24.48 33.50 18.97
C ILE A 80 24.11 32.86 20.31
N ASN A 81 23.56 33.66 21.21
CA ASN A 81 23.47 33.32 22.62
C ASN A 81 22.54 32.12 22.86
N ASN A 82 22.97 31.17 23.69
CA ASN A 82 22.22 29.91 23.87
C ASN A 82 20.77 30.07 24.35
N PRO A 83 20.47 30.96 25.32
CA PRO A 83 19.10 31.37 25.65
C PRO A 83 18.22 31.84 24.49
N LEU A 84 18.76 32.43 23.41
CA LEU A 84 17.99 32.69 22.19
C LEU A 84 17.54 31.35 21.59
N LEU A 85 18.50 30.47 21.36
CA LEU A 85 18.33 29.21 20.65
C LEU A 85 17.47 28.20 21.39
N THR A 86 17.57 28.12 22.72
CA THR A 86 16.69 27.25 23.53
C THR A 86 15.24 27.73 23.51
N ARG A 87 15.00 29.04 23.37
CA ARG A 87 13.67 29.56 23.08
C ARG A 87 13.24 29.27 21.65
N LEU A 88 14.14 28.97 20.72
CA LEU A 88 13.79 28.62 19.34
C LEU A 88 13.28 27.18 19.12
N ASP A 89 13.05 26.40 20.16
CA ASP A 89 12.68 24.99 19.99
C ASP A 89 11.37 24.76 19.19
N ASN A 90 11.44 23.75 18.32
CA ASN A 90 10.43 23.32 17.33
C ASN A 90 10.05 24.36 16.22
N GLY A 91 10.86 25.42 16.05
CA GLY A 91 10.75 26.45 15.00
C GLY A 91 11.68 26.38 13.80
N TRP A 92 12.12 27.56 13.32
CA TRP A 92 12.96 27.77 12.12
C TRP A 92 13.71 29.09 12.12
N VAL A 93 14.82 29.22 11.40
CA VAL A 93 15.63 30.43 11.34
C VAL A 93 15.99 30.69 9.89
N PHE A 94 15.85 31.93 9.40
CA PHE A 94 16.68 32.43 8.29
C PHE A 94 17.86 33.21 8.88
N TYR A 95 19.07 32.97 8.41
CA TYR A 95 20.25 33.69 8.88
C TYR A 95 21.10 34.23 7.71
N SER A 96 21.50 35.48 7.82
CA SER A 96 22.22 36.28 6.81
C SER A 96 22.98 37.45 7.47
N TYR A 97 23.68 38.28 6.69
CA TYR A 97 24.28 39.53 7.13
C TYR A 97 24.36 40.57 6.00
N ILE A 98 24.58 41.84 6.36
CA ILE A 98 24.84 42.95 5.44
C ILE A 98 26.13 43.66 5.90
N VAL A 99 27.09 43.86 5.00
CA VAL A 99 28.32 44.64 5.29
C VAL A 99 28.00 46.14 5.23
N GLU A 100 28.54 46.96 6.14
CA GLU A 100 28.24 48.41 6.14
C GLU A 100 28.67 49.06 4.82
N GLY A 101 27.78 49.89 4.25
CA GLY A 101 27.97 50.50 2.94
C GLY A 101 27.58 49.61 1.75
N SER A 102 27.26 48.33 1.97
CA SER A 102 26.58 47.47 0.98
C SER A 102 25.07 47.77 0.92
N ILE A 103 24.48 47.54 -0.25
CA ILE A 103 23.02 47.37 -0.41
C ILE A 103 22.63 45.93 -0.79
N GLU A 104 23.63 45.05 -0.94
CA GLU A 104 23.48 43.62 -1.22
C GLU A 104 23.64 42.85 0.10
N GLU A 105 22.61 42.06 0.45
CA GLU A 105 22.58 41.15 1.61
C GLU A 105 23.21 39.79 1.24
N SER A 106 23.77 39.09 2.22
CA SER A 106 24.32 37.75 2.00
C SER A 106 23.26 36.76 1.54
N GLN A 107 23.71 35.65 0.94
CA GLN A 107 22.86 34.47 0.78
C GLN A 107 22.28 34.06 2.16
N ARG A 108 21.03 33.58 2.19
CA ARG A 108 20.31 33.23 3.42
C ARG A 108 20.37 31.73 3.69
N LEU A 109 20.71 31.35 4.92
CA LEU A 109 20.65 29.98 5.42
C LEU A 109 19.32 29.78 6.17
N PHE A 110 18.45 28.89 5.69
CA PHE A 110 17.18 28.54 6.35
C PHE A 110 17.24 27.17 7.01
N PHE A 111 16.98 27.06 8.32
CA PHE A 111 16.99 25.79 9.06
C PHE A 111 15.93 25.75 10.16
N TYR A 112 15.28 24.61 10.38
CA TYR A 112 14.42 24.40 11.54
C TYR A 112 15.23 24.41 12.85
N VAL A 113 14.57 24.54 13.99
CA VAL A 113 15.17 24.31 15.32
C VAL A 113 14.19 23.39 16.02
N GLY A 114 14.63 22.28 16.63
CA GLY A 114 13.71 21.22 17.08
C GLY A 114 13.06 20.38 15.94
N LYS A 115 11.89 19.77 16.19
CA LYS A 115 11.29 18.62 15.45
C LYS A 115 9.79 18.87 15.03
N ARG A 116 9.20 18.23 13.97
CA ARG A 116 7.96 18.73 13.24
C ARG A 116 7.00 17.74 12.48
N PRO A 117 5.72 18.10 12.15
CA PRO A 117 4.75 17.36 11.24
C PRO A 117 3.92 18.14 10.11
N PRO A 118 3.30 17.50 9.05
CA PRO A 118 2.53 18.10 7.86
C PRO A 118 0.94 18.30 7.78
N THR A 119 0.32 18.56 6.57
CA THR A 119 -1.08 19.14 6.27
C THR A 119 -1.86 18.80 4.93
N ALA A 120 -3.23 18.67 4.88
CA ALA A 120 -4.22 19.07 3.79
C ALA A 120 -5.69 18.46 3.89
N ALA A 121 -6.74 18.97 3.17
CA ALA A 121 -8.13 18.40 3.04
C ALA A 121 -9.09 19.05 1.96
N GLY A 122 -9.91 18.28 1.19
CA GLY A 122 -10.83 18.79 0.14
C GLY A 122 -11.66 17.75 -0.67
N LEU A 123 -12.39 18.18 -1.73
CA LEU A 123 -13.08 17.29 -2.70
C LEU A 123 -12.15 16.85 -3.84
N GLY A 124 -12.31 15.61 -4.31
CA GLY A 124 -11.50 15.04 -5.39
C GLY A 124 -11.93 15.43 -6.80
N VAL A 125 -10.97 15.45 -7.73
CA VAL A 125 -11.15 15.86 -9.15
C VAL A 125 -11.53 14.70 -10.08
N PRO A 126 -12.23 14.95 -11.20
CA PRO A 126 -12.37 13.97 -12.29
C PRO A 126 -11.00 13.57 -12.86
N GLN A 127 -10.80 12.28 -13.10
CA GLN A 127 -9.60 11.72 -13.72
C GLN A 127 -9.97 10.97 -14.99
N CYS A 128 -9.21 11.18 -16.07
CA CYS A 128 -9.41 10.49 -17.35
C CYS A 128 -8.37 9.36 -17.49
N LYS A 129 -8.83 8.10 -17.51
CA LYS A 129 -7.97 6.91 -17.54
C LYS A 129 -7.02 6.88 -18.74
N GLU A 130 -7.50 7.31 -19.90
CA GLU A 130 -6.73 7.34 -21.15
C GLU A 130 -5.77 8.55 -21.25
N SER A 131 -5.72 9.41 -20.23
CA SER A 131 -4.87 10.61 -20.19
C SER A 131 -3.59 10.46 -19.36
N HIS A 132 -2.64 11.36 -19.61
CA HIS A 132 -1.45 11.58 -18.78
C HIS A 132 -1.07 13.06 -18.81
N ASP A 133 -0.58 13.65 -17.71
CA ASP A 133 -0.15 15.06 -17.69
C ASP A 133 -1.25 16.02 -18.19
N LEU A 134 -2.49 15.72 -17.78
CA LEU A 134 -3.73 16.37 -18.20
C LEU A 134 -3.96 16.43 -19.72
N LYS A 135 -3.41 15.47 -20.46
CA LYS A 135 -3.44 15.39 -21.92
C LYS A 135 -3.95 14.03 -22.39
N LEU A 136 -4.94 14.03 -23.27
CA LEU A 136 -5.51 12.86 -23.94
C LEU A 136 -5.08 12.88 -25.40
N ASP A 137 -4.26 11.90 -25.78
CA ASP A 137 -3.72 11.79 -27.14
C ASP A 137 -4.83 11.53 -28.19
N PRO A 138 -5.00 12.39 -29.20
CA PRO A 138 -5.97 12.19 -30.28
C PRO A 138 -5.81 10.86 -31.02
N ASP A 139 -4.60 10.31 -31.13
CA ASP A 139 -4.36 9.06 -31.85
C ASP A 139 -4.88 7.84 -31.06
N LEU A 140 -4.96 7.92 -29.72
CA LEU A 140 -5.57 6.87 -28.89
C LEU A 140 -7.09 6.76 -29.10
N LEU A 141 -7.77 7.84 -29.52
CA LEU A 141 -9.22 7.84 -29.77
C LEU A 141 -9.63 6.90 -30.91
N TRP A 142 -8.70 6.51 -31.79
CA TRP A 142 -8.92 5.50 -32.84
C TRP A 142 -8.74 4.06 -32.35
N GLY A 143 -8.08 3.87 -31.21
CA GLY A 143 -7.85 2.57 -30.57
C GLY A 143 -8.94 2.15 -29.57
N VAL A 144 -9.80 3.07 -29.14
CA VAL A 144 -10.86 2.82 -28.14
C VAL A 144 -12.23 3.31 -28.63
N ASN A 145 -13.30 2.63 -28.23
CA ASN A 145 -14.67 3.06 -28.52
C ASN A 145 -15.21 4.11 -27.53
N GLN A 146 -14.68 4.11 -26.30
CA GLN A 146 -15.07 4.98 -25.21
C GLN A 146 -13.84 5.40 -24.39
N VAL A 147 -13.89 6.60 -23.85
CA VAL A 147 -12.98 7.16 -22.84
C VAL A 147 -13.62 6.97 -21.46
N SER A 148 -12.84 6.59 -20.46
CA SER A 148 -13.30 6.34 -19.10
C SER A 148 -12.90 7.49 -18.18
N ILE A 149 -13.87 8.30 -17.78
CA ILE A 149 -13.69 9.26 -16.69
C ILE A 149 -14.10 8.61 -15.35
N VAL A 150 -13.31 8.86 -14.32
CA VAL A 150 -13.56 8.44 -12.94
C VAL A 150 -13.69 9.68 -12.05
N THR A 151 -14.71 9.71 -11.21
CA THR A 151 -14.84 10.69 -10.12
C THR A 151 -14.67 9.95 -8.79
N PRO A 152 -13.70 10.34 -7.93
CA PRO A 152 -13.51 9.71 -6.62
C PRO A 152 -14.77 9.72 -5.74
N PRO A 153 -14.94 8.76 -4.82
CA PRO A 153 -16.01 8.80 -3.84
C PRO A 153 -15.82 9.96 -2.86
N TYR A 154 -16.90 10.68 -2.56
CA TYR A 154 -16.92 11.79 -1.60
C TYR A 154 -17.46 11.33 -0.24
N LEU A 155 -16.96 11.92 0.85
CA LEU A 155 -17.20 11.46 2.22
C LEU A 155 -18.69 11.41 2.65
N ALA A 156 -19.54 12.21 2.01
CA ALA A 156 -20.98 12.33 2.33
C ALA A 156 -21.91 11.49 1.41
N MET A 157 -21.34 10.70 0.49
CA MET A 157 -22.04 9.92 -0.54
C MET A 157 -23.05 8.94 0.07
N ARG A 158 -24.29 8.94 -0.46
CA ARG A 158 -25.35 7.98 -0.08
C ARG A 158 -26.20 7.56 -1.28
N GLU A 159 -27.03 6.54 -1.06
CA GLU A 159 -28.07 6.13 -2.01
C GLU A 159 -29.10 7.26 -2.22
N GLY A 160 -29.45 7.53 -3.48
CA GLY A 160 -30.37 8.60 -3.86
C GLY A 160 -29.73 9.96 -4.12
N ASP A 161 -28.44 10.16 -3.82
CA ASP A 161 -27.70 11.34 -4.32
C ASP A 161 -27.67 11.29 -5.86
N LYS A 162 -27.81 12.44 -6.52
CA LYS A 162 -27.70 12.59 -7.97
C LYS A 162 -26.42 13.32 -8.33
N VAL A 163 -25.45 12.58 -8.85
CA VAL A 163 -24.19 13.14 -9.34
C VAL A 163 -24.34 13.48 -10.82
N ILE A 164 -23.80 14.62 -11.25
CA ILE A 164 -23.83 15.10 -12.64
C ILE A 164 -22.39 15.38 -13.06
N LEU A 165 -21.90 14.68 -14.08
CA LEU A 165 -20.62 14.99 -14.72
C LEU A 165 -20.88 15.94 -15.90
N THR A 166 -20.13 17.05 -15.93
CA THR A 166 -20.13 18.04 -17.00
C THR A 166 -18.75 18.14 -17.63
N LEU A 167 -18.71 18.11 -18.96
CA LEU A 167 -17.56 18.46 -19.78
C LEU A 167 -17.89 19.71 -20.60
N ASP A 168 -17.33 20.86 -20.22
CA ASP A 168 -17.38 22.05 -21.06
C ASP A 168 -16.27 21.93 -22.13
N LEU A 169 -16.67 21.86 -23.40
CA LEU A 169 -15.82 21.48 -24.52
C LEU A 169 -15.40 22.73 -25.31
N TYR A 170 -14.12 22.85 -25.67
CA TYR A 170 -13.55 23.97 -26.40
C TYR A 170 -12.71 23.49 -27.58
N PHE A 171 -12.85 24.15 -28.73
CA PHE A 171 -12.04 23.92 -29.93
C PHE A 171 -10.62 24.51 -29.77
N ASP A 172 -9.73 24.23 -30.73
CA ASP A 172 -8.34 24.70 -30.74
C ASP A 172 -8.19 26.22 -30.91
N ASP A 173 -9.22 26.89 -31.47
CA ASP A 173 -9.33 28.35 -31.52
C ASP A 173 -9.88 29.00 -30.23
N GLY A 174 -10.27 28.18 -29.24
CA GLY A 174 -10.86 28.62 -27.97
C GLY A 174 -12.37 28.88 -28.02
N CYS A 175 -13.06 28.64 -29.14
CA CYS A 175 -14.52 28.69 -29.18
C CYS A 175 -15.14 27.53 -28.38
N PRO A 176 -16.24 27.74 -27.63
CA PRO A 176 -16.96 26.65 -26.97
C PRO A 176 -17.79 25.83 -27.98
N SER A 177 -17.87 24.53 -27.72
CA SER A 177 -18.83 23.58 -28.29
C SER A 177 -20.01 23.40 -27.33
N ASP A 178 -21.08 22.73 -27.77
CA ASP A 178 -22.11 22.22 -26.86
C ASP A 178 -21.45 21.33 -25.79
N PRO A 179 -21.71 21.54 -24.48
CA PRO A 179 -21.11 20.76 -23.41
C PRO A 179 -21.74 19.35 -23.34
N TRP A 180 -20.94 18.35 -22.99
CA TRP A 180 -21.43 17.01 -22.73
C TRP A 180 -21.78 16.87 -21.24
N VAL A 181 -22.97 16.36 -20.94
CA VAL A 181 -23.48 16.24 -19.56
C VAL A 181 -24.19 14.90 -19.38
N GLU A 182 -23.84 14.16 -18.33
CA GLU A 182 -24.52 12.94 -17.89
C GLU A 182 -24.83 13.00 -16.39
N SER A 183 -26.00 12.50 -15.98
CA SER A 183 -26.40 12.45 -14.57
C SER A 183 -26.75 11.05 -14.12
N ARG A 184 -26.23 10.66 -12.95
CA ARG A 184 -26.38 9.35 -12.33
C ARG A 184 -27.01 9.49 -10.95
N LEU A 185 -28.13 8.82 -10.73
CA LEU A 185 -28.74 8.64 -9.41
C LEU A 185 -28.05 7.44 -8.75
N LEU A 186 -27.48 7.63 -7.56
CA LEU A 186 -26.68 6.60 -6.89
C LEU A 186 -27.54 5.53 -6.24
N THR A 187 -27.12 4.28 -6.41
CA THR A 187 -27.69 3.09 -5.74
C THR A 187 -26.86 2.70 -4.52
N GLY A 188 -27.42 1.91 -3.59
CA GLY A 188 -26.70 1.46 -2.39
C GLY A 188 -25.36 0.76 -2.66
N ASP A 189 -25.24 0.00 -3.75
CA ASP A 189 -24.01 -0.70 -4.15
C ASP A 189 -22.91 0.24 -4.68
N GLU A 190 -23.23 1.49 -4.99
CA GLU A 190 -22.29 2.51 -5.49
C GLU A 190 -21.76 3.42 -4.37
N VAL A 191 -22.29 3.32 -3.15
CA VAL A 191 -21.89 4.13 -2.01
C VAL A 191 -20.45 3.81 -1.58
N GLY A 192 -19.63 4.86 -1.49
CA GLY A 192 -18.19 4.74 -1.24
C GLY A 192 -17.37 4.18 -2.41
N GLN A 193 -17.97 3.97 -3.59
CA GLN A 193 -17.27 3.48 -4.78
C GLN A 193 -16.94 4.64 -5.74
N PRO A 194 -15.82 4.56 -6.48
CA PRO A 194 -15.51 5.51 -7.55
C PRO A 194 -16.52 5.38 -8.70
N LEU A 195 -17.18 6.49 -9.04
CA LEU A 195 -18.16 6.52 -10.13
C LEU A 195 -17.44 6.55 -11.47
N ARG A 196 -17.98 5.82 -12.44
CA ARG A 196 -17.37 5.58 -13.75
C ARG A 196 -18.30 6.02 -14.88
N TRP A 197 -17.75 6.81 -15.79
CA TRP A 197 -18.47 7.51 -16.86
C TRP A 197 -17.84 7.12 -18.20
N SER A 198 -18.63 6.52 -19.09
CA SER A 198 -18.12 5.84 -20.31
C SER A 198 -18.50 6.62 -21.57
N ILE A 199 -17.66 7.59 -21.92
CA ILE A 199 -17.97 8.64 -22.90
C ILE A 199 -17.49 8.19 -24.29
N THR A 200 -18.35 8.23 -25.32
CA THR A 200 -17.96 7.81 -26.67
C THR A 200 -16.92 8.74 -27.28
N THR A 201 -15.93 8.21 -28.00
CA THR A 201 -14.84 9.01 -28.61
C THR A 201 -15.32 10.09 -29.58
N SER A 202 -16.54 9.96 -30.10
CA SER A 202 -17.27 10.98 -30.86
C SER A 202 -17.43 12.33 -30.16
N VAL A 203 -17.31 12.39 -28.82
CA VAL A 203 -17.35 13.64 -28.04
C VAL A 203 -16.02 14.40 -28.13
N PHE A 204 -14.91 13.69 -28.26
CA PHE A 204 -13.56 14.28 -28.24
C PHE A 204 -12.98 14.54 -29.65
N PHE A 205 -13.36 13.74 -30.66
CA PHE A 205 -12.92 13.97 -32.05
C PHE A 205 -13.16 15.39 -32.60
N PRO A 206 -14.27 16.09 -32.30
CA PRO A 206 -14.49 17.46 -32.78
C PRO A 206 -13.53 18.50 -32.19
N ILE A 207 -13.01 18.25 -30.98
CA ILE A 207 -12.14 19.17 -30.23
C ILE A 207 -10.68 18.70 -30.19
N ALA A 208 -10.20 18.02 -31.23
CA ALA A 208 -8.79 17.65 -31.35
C ALA A 208 -7.89 18.91 -31.34
N ASN A 209 -6.85 18.91 -30.51
CA ASN A 209 -6.01 20.07 -30.12
C ASN A 209 -6.72 21.14 -29.26
N GLY A 210 -8.00 20.95 -28.95
CA GLY A 210 -8.77 21.76 -28.00
C GLY A 210 -8.67 21.25 -26.55
N VAL A 211 -9.65 21.63 -25.72
CA VAL A 211 -9.68 21.34 -24.27
C VAL A 211 -11.08 20.94 -23.83
N ALA A 212 -11.19 19.94 -22.96
CA ALA A 212 -12.37 19.65 -22.16
C ALA A 212 -12.12 20.09 -20.70
N LEU A 213 -13.03 20.88 -20.13
CA LEU A 213 -13.02 21.23 -18.71
C LEU A 213 -13.98 20.30 -17.97
N MET A 214 -13.43 19.46 -17.09
CA MET A 214 -14.16 18.40 -16.40
C MET A 214 -14.58 18.86 -15.00
N SER A 215 -15.85 18.72 -14.64
CA SER A 215 -16.32 18.95 -13.26
C SER A 215 -17.54 18.09 -12.94
N TYR A 216 -17.81 17.82 -11.66
CA TYR A 216 -19.07 17.17 -11.26
C TYR A 216 -19.80 17.93 -10.16
N ARG A 217 -21.13 17.86 -10.20
CA ARG A 217 -22.04 18.35 -9.17
C ARG A 217 -22.66 17.19 -8.40
N ILE A 218 -22.83 17.36 -7.10
CA ILE A 218 -23.66 16.50 -6.25
C ILE A 218 -24.95 17.27 -5.92
N GLU A 219 -26.10 16.70 -6.28
CA GLU A 219 -27.42 17.05 -5.74
C GLU A 219 -27.77 15.98 -4.68
N TYR A 220 -27.86 16.36 -3.40
CA TYR A 220 -28.03 15.37 -2.32
C TYR A 220 -29.48 14.90 -2.18
N ALA A 221 -29.69 13.63 -1.80
CA ALA A 221 -31.01 13.00 -1.68
C ALA A 221 -31.96 13.77 -0.74
N ASP A 222 -31.46 14.19 0.43
CA ASP A 222 -32.23 14.76 1.55
C ASP A 222 -32.06 16.28 1.70
N SER A 223 -31.35 16.96 0.79
CA SER A 223 -30.95 18.37 0.97
C SER A 223 -31.11 19.18 -0.30
N THR A 224 -31.52 20.45 -0.16
CA THR A 224 -31.56 21.43 -1.25
C THR A 224 -30.21 22.11 -1.51
N LEU A 225 -29.18 21.75 -0.73
CA LEU A 225 -27.80 22.16 -1.01
C LEU A 225 -27.22 21.31 -2.15
N ILE A 226 -26.24 21.87 -2.84
CA ILE A 226 -25.44 21.20 -3.86
C ILE A 226 -23.96 21.37 -3.51
N THR A 227 -23.11 20.52 -4.06
CA THR A 227 -21.65 20.71 -3.98
C THR A 227 -21.04 20.44 -5.34
N ASP A 228 -20.25 21.40 -5.84
CA ASP A 228 -19.50 21.29 -7.08
C ASP A 228 -18.06 20.87 -6.79
N SER A 229 -17.50 20.00 -7.62
CA SER A 229 -16.06 19.76 -7.66
C SER A 229 -15.34 20.97 -8.22
N VAL A 230 -14.07 21.16 -7.84
CA VAL A 230 -13.19 22.04 -8.60
C VAL A 230 -12.99 21.49 -10.03
N THR A 231 -12.82 22.39 -10.99
CA THR A 231 -12.73 22.05 -12.41
C THR A 231 -11.34 21.53 -12.76
N GLN A 232 -11.28 20.41 -13.47
CA GLN A 232 -10.04 19.79 -13.93
C GLN A 232 -9.93 19.88 -15.46
N SER A 233 -8.89 20.55 -15.96
CA SER A 233 -8.63 20.66 -17.40
C SER A 233 -8.10 19.35 -17.99
N LEU A 234 -8.50 19.03 -19.22
CA LEU A 234 -8.00 17.94 -20.05
C LEU A 234 -7.79 18.44 -21.49
N ALA A 235 -6.54 18.60 -21.92
CA ALA A 235 -6.20 19.00 -23.28
C ALA A 235 -6.21 17.79 -24.24
N ILE A 236 -6.74 17.95 -25.45
CA ILE A 236 -6.87 16.86 -26.43
C ILE A 236 -5.66 16.86 -27.37
N VAL A 237 -4.49 16.59 -26.79
CA VAL A 237 -3.16 16.57 -27.44
C VAL A 237 -2.33 15.41 -26.89
N ALA A 238 -1.29 14.99 -27.61
CA ALA A 238 -0.36 13.96 -27.13
C ALA A 238 0.42 14.45 -25.88
N PRO A 239 0.56 13.62 -24.82
CA PRO A 239 1.34 13.97 -23.64
C PRO A 239 2.85 13.97 -23.92
N SER A 240 3.57 14.89 -23.27
CA SER A 240 5.03 15.05 -23.39
C SER A 240 5.81 14.70 -22.12
N ALA A 241 5.12 14.50 -21.00
CA ALA A 241 5.72 14.08 -19.73
C ALA A 241 6.06 12.58 -19.72
N ALA A 242 6.88 12.18 -18.75
CA ALA A 242 7.23 10.78 -18.53
C ALA A 242 6.22 10.12 -17.56
N LEU A 243 5.73 8.95 -17.96
CA LEU A 243 4.89 8.09 -17.10
C LEU A 243 5.62 7.71 -15.81
N LEU A 244 4.86 7.62 -14.71
CA LEU A 244 5.36 7.20 -13.40
C LEU A 244 5.83 5.73 -13.42
N PRO A 245 6.71 5.32 -12.49
CA PRO A 245 7.08 3.91 -12.32
C PRO A 245 5.85 3.02 -12.17
N ALA A 246 5.83 1.86 -12.83
CA ALA A 246 4.76 0.89 -12.72
C ALA A 246 4.62 0.38 -11.27
N LEU A 247 3.39 0.13 -10.80
CA LEU A 247 3.19 -0.36 -9.44
C LEU A 247 3.82 -1.74 -9.24
N ARG A 248 4.19 -2.03 -7.98
CA ARG A 248 4.74 -3.31 -7.55
C ARG A 248 3.61 -4.15 -6.94
N ILE A 249 3.76 -5.46 -6.95
CA ILE A 249 2.95 -6.35 -6.12
C ILE A 249 3.85 -6.80 -4.97
N LYS A 250 3.35 -6.70 -3.74
CA LYS A 250 4.10 -7.11 -2.55
C LYS A 250 4.43 -8.60 -2.63
N ASP A 251 5.64 -8.95 -2.19
CA ASP A 251 6.15 -10.33 -2.10
C ASP A 251 6.16 -11.10 -3.47
N PHE A 252 6.01 -10.40 -4.59
CA PHE A 252 5.97 -10.95 -5.95
C PHE A 252 7.03 -10.31 -6.88
N ASN A 253 8.04 -11.10 -7.23
CA ASN A 253 9.19 -10.62 -8.03
C ASN A 253 9.02 -10.79 -9.57
N GLY A 254 7.91 -11.36 -10.03
CA GLY A 254 7.62 -11.61 -11.45
C GLY A 254 7.28 -13.09 -11.74
N GLY A 255 6.85 -13.36 -12.97
CA GLY A 255 6.31 -14.67 -13.39
C GLY A 255 4.78 -14.62 -13.57
N SER A 256 4.12 -15.77 -13.38
CA SER A 256 2.67 -15.83 -13.17
C SER A 256 2.36 -15.74 -11.68
N LEU A 257 1.23 -15.14 -11.31
CA LEU A 257 0.78 -14.97 -9.94
C LEU A 257 -0.33 -15.96 -9.62
N ASP A 258 -0.09 -16.75 -8.58
CA ASP A 258 -1.00 -17.76 -8.03
C ASP A 258 -2.05 -17.13 -7.10
N PRO A 259 -3.35 -17.19 -7.41
CA PRO A 259 -4.40 -16.69 -6.51
C PRO A 259 -4.47 -17.39 -5.14
N GLU A 260 -4.25 -18.70 -5.07
CA GLU A 260 -4.33 -19.49 -3.82
C GLU A 260 -3.13 -19.28 -2.90
N ALA A 261 -1.97 -18.91 -3.45
CA ALA A 261 -0.84 -18.42 -2.64
C ALA A 261 -1.17 -17.11 -1.87
N PHE A 262 -2.21 -16.38 -2.30
CA PHE A 262 -2.67 -15.14 -1.67
C PHE A 262 -4.15 -15.26 -1.24
N PRO A 263 -4.48 -16.04 -0.19
CA PRO A 263 -5.86 -16.26 0.25
C PRO A 263 -6.52 -15.00 0.83
N GLY A 264 -5.72 -14.03 1.29
CA GLY A 264 -6.19 -12.69 1.70
C GLY A 264 -6.34 -11.70 0.54
N GLY A 265 -6.02 -12.08 -0.69
CA GLY A 265 -5.77 -11.17 -1.81
C GLY A 265 -4.33 -10.64 -1.84
N ILE A 266 -3.99 -9.91 -2.89
CA ILE A 266 -2.65 -9.33 -3.08
C ILE A 266 -2.61 -7.86 -2.65
N THR A 267 -1.47 -7.44 -2.10
CA THR A 267 -1.18 -6.03 -1.84
C THR A 267 -0.46 -5.42 -3.04
N LEU A 268 -1.07 -4.43 -3.66
CA LEU A 268 -0.44 -3.55 -4.65
C LEU A 268 0.29 -2.44 -3.90
N LEU A 269 1.52 -2.13 -4.31
CA LEU A 269 2.39 -1.11 -3.72
C LEU A 269 2.74 -0.06 -4.77
N ILE A 270 2.37 1.18 -4.47
CA ILE A 270 2.62 2.36 -5.29
C ILE A 270 3.78 3.15 -4.69
N ASP A 271 4.54 3.83 -5.55
CA ASP A 271 5.57 4.78 -5.16
C ASP A 271 4.90 6.17 -5.03
N PRO A 272 4.86 6.80 -3.84
CA PRO A 272 4.24 8.11 -3.67
C PRO A 272 5.12 9.28 -4.18
N SER A 273 6.23 9.02 -4.87
CA SER A 273 7.08 10.07 -5.44
C SER A 273 6.32 11.03 -6.37
N GLY A 274 6.34 12.32 -6.02
CA GLY A 274 5.60 13.40 -6.69
C GLY A 274 4.17 13.61 -6.18
N MET A 275 3.64 12.68 -5.40
CA MET A 275 2.34 12.84 -4.74
C MET A 275 2.44 13.81 -3.56
N GLN A 276 1.31 14.41 -3.23
CA GLN A 276 1.10 15.31 -2.09
C GLN A 276 -0.04 14.79 -1.24
N ILE A 277 -0.17 15.32 -0.02
CA ILE A 277 -1.34 15.03 0.82
C ILE A 277 -2.56 15.52 0.03
N ASP A 278 -3.65 14.78 0.12
CA ASP A 278 -4.92 15.05 -0.55
C ASP A 278 -4.98 14.71 -2.06
N ASP A 279 -3.91 14.16 -2.65
CA ASP A 279 -3.96 13.58 -4.00
C ASP A 279 -4.89 12.36 -4.04
N ASP A 280 -5.87 12.33 -4.95
CA ASP A 280 -6.68 11.13 -5.18
C ASP A 280 -5.93 10.16 -6.08
N VAL A 281 -5.55 9.00 -5.55
CA VAL A 281 -4.93 7.91 -6.29
C VAL A 281 -6.01 6.95 -6.78
N VAL A 282 -6.07 6.73 -8.09
CA VAL A 282 -6.99 5.79 -8.75
C VAL A 282 -6.19 4.60 -9.25
N VAL A 283 -6.59 3.38 -8.87
CA VAL A 283 -6.03 2.12 -9.39
C VAL A 283 -7.02 1.45 -10.31
N TYR A 284 -6.55 1.11 -11.51
CA TYR A 284 -7.28 0.39 -12.54
C TYR A 284 -6.72 -1.04 -12.64
N VAL A 285 -7.62 -2.03 -12.57
CA VAL A 285 -7.29 -3.45 -12.76
C VAL A 285 -8.13 -3.98 -13.93
N SER A 286 -7.47 -4.35 -15.03
CA SER A 286 -8.15 -4.73 -16.28
C SER A 286 -7.88 -6.19 -16.66
N SER A 287 -8.94 -6.95 -16.92
CA SER A 287 -8.91 -8.40 -17.27
C SER A 287 -9.95 -8.78 -18.35
N GLY A 288 -10.31 -7.80 -19.20
CA GLY A 288 -11.49 -7.82 -20.07
C GLY A 288 -12.69 -7.10 -19.43
N ASN A 289 -12.86 -7.24 -18.11
CA ASN A 289 -13.62 -6.29 -17.29
C ASN A 289 -12.64 -5.38 -16.53
N MET A 290 -13.11 -4.20 -16.12
CA MET A 290 -12.32 -3.26 -15.32
C MET A 290 -12.86 -3.14 -13.90
N LEU A 291 -12.00 -3.37 -12.91
CA LEU A 291 -12.19 -2.93 -11.52
C LEU A 291 -11.44 -1.61 -11.34
N VAL A 292 -12.02 -0.71 -10.53
CA VAL A 292 -11.39 0.56 -10.15
C VAL A 292 -11.48 0.70 -8.64
N GLN A 293 -10.38 1.10 -8.01
CA GLN A 293 -10.28 1.40 -6.59
C GLN A 293 -9.69 2.81 -6.42
N THR A 294 -10.00 3.47 -5.31
CA THR A 294 -9.51 4.82 -5.00
C THR A 294 -9.03 4.94 -3.56
N LEU A 295 -7.97 5.72 -3.35
CA LEU A 295 -7.44 6.10 -2.05
C LEU A 295 -7.00 7.56 -2.15
N ARG A 296 -7.42 8.40 -1.21
CA ARG A 296 -6.91 9.77 -1.05
C ARG A 296 -5.63 9.70 -0.22
N ALA A 297 -4.52 10.20 -0.76
CA ALA A 297 -3.21 10.08 -0.12
C ALA A 297 -3.15 10.92 1.15
N ASP A 298 -2.90 10.28 2.29
CA ASP A 298 -2.71 10.97 3.56
C ASP A 298 -1.23 11.12 3.95
N ILE A 299 -1.02 11.93 4.98
CA ILE A 299 0.26 12.19 5.65
C ILE A 299 1.06 10.91 5.95
N SER A 300 0.39 9.83 6.34
CA SER A 300 1.01 8.55 6.69
C SER A 300 1.41 7.73 5.47
N ASN A 301 0.67 7.83 4.35
CA ASN A 301 1.05 7.16 3.09
C ASN A 301 2.35 7.74 2.53
N LEU A 302 2.53 9.05 2.65
CA LEU A 302 3.71 9.76 2.12
C LEU A 302 4.92 9.59 3.03
N ASP A 303 4.79 9.91 4.33
CA ASP A 303 5.91 9.85 5.29
C ASP A 303 6.46 8.42 5.47
N SER A 304 5.61 7.39 5.33
CA SER A 304 6.05 5.99 5.36
C SER A 304 6.58 5.47 4.03
N GLY A 305 6.29 6.15 2.92
CA GLY A 305 6.47 5.62 1.56
C GLY A 305 5.55 4.45 1.21
N VAL A 306 4.50 4.17 2.01
CA VAL A 306 3.58 3.04 1.84
C VAL A 306 2.20 3.53 1.41
N LEU A 307 2.02 3.66 0.10
CA LEU A 307 0.71 3.81 -0.53
C LEU A 307 0.31 2.47 -1.14
N GLN A 308 -0.76 1.85 -0.62
CA GLN A 308 -1.09 0.46 -0.91
C GLN A 308 -2.59 0.21 -1.13
N PHE A 309 -2.89 -0.75 -2.01
CA PHE A 309 -4.24 -1.22 -2.32
C PHE A 309 -4.34 -2.74 -2.13
N SER A 310 -5.53 -3.24 -1.81
CA SER A 310 -5.78 -4.69 -1.70
C SER A 310 -6.71 -5.16 -2.82
N LEU A 311 -6.25 -6.13 -3.61
CA LEU A 311 -7.04 -6.81 -4.63
C LEU A 311 -7.43 -8.20 -4.13
N ALA A 312 -8.71 -8.34 -3.75
CA ALA A 312 -9.23 -9.50 -3.02
C ALA A 312 -9.08 -10.83 -3.78
N ASN A 313 -8.77 -11.91 -3.05
CA ASN A 313 -8.61 -13.27 -3.58
C ASN A 313 -9.77 -13.69 -4.50
N ALA A 314 -11.02 -13.43 -4.11
CA ALA A 314 -12.18 -13.78 -4.93
C ALA A 314 -12.17 -13.16 -6.34
N TRP A 315 -11.61 -11.94 -6.49
CA TRP A 315 -11.45 -11.31 -7.80
C TRP A 315 -10.30 -11.95 -8.60
N LEU A 316 -9.20 -12.32 -7.93
CA LEU A 316 -8.07 -13.03 -8.56
C LEU A 316 -8.53 -14.40 -9.08
N CYS A 317 -9.22 -15.17 -8.26
CA CYS A 317 -9.78 -16.48 -8.65
C CYS A 317 -10.79 -16.36 -9.80
N ALA A 318 -11.67 -15.35 -9.78
CA ALA A 318 -12.61 -15.07 -10.88
C ALA A 318 -11.93 -14.59 -12.19
N ASN A 319 -10.62 -14.31 -12.16
CA ASN A 319 -9.81 -13.93 -13.32
C ASN A 319 -8.57 -14.81 -13.52
N ASN A 320 -8.53 -15.99 -12.89
CA ASN A 320 -7.51 -16.99 -13.14
C ASN A 320 -7.48 -17.40 -14.63
N GLY A 321 -6.30 -17.67 -15.18
CA GLY A 321 -6.10 -17.96 -16.59
C GLY A 321 -6.05 -16.73 -17.51
N LYS A 322 -5.94 -15.51 -16.96
CA LYS A 322 -5.89 -14.25 -17.73
C LYS A 322 -4.65 -13.43 -17.42
N GLU A 323 -4.15 -12.67 -18.41
CA GLU A 323 -3.32 -11.50 -18.11
C GLU A 323 -4.20 -10.41 -17.49
N ILE A 324 -3.71 -9.83 -16.39
CA ILE A 324 -4.27 -8.61 -15.80
C ILE A 324 -3.30 -7.45 -16.00
N GLU A 325 -3.85 -6.29 -16.31
CA GLU A 325 -3.11 -5.04 -16.42
C GLU A 325 -3.45 -4.11 -15.27
N LEU A 326 -2.41 -3.67 -14.55
CA LEU A 326 -2.47 -2.83 -13.37
C LEU A 326 -1.87 -1.46 -13.70
N VAL A 327 -2.67 -0.41 -13.62
CA VAL A 327 -2.26 0.99 -13.83
C VAL A 327 -2.73 1.81 -12.63
N TYR A 328 -1.94 2.79 -12.20
CA TYR A 328 -2.43 3.82 -11.29
C TYR A 328 -2.31 5.21 -11.91
N GLN A 329 -3.19 6.10 -11.48
CA GLN A 329 -3.10 7.54 -11.67
C GLN A 329 -3.14 8.22 -10.30
N TYR A 330 -2.62 9.44 -10.22
CA TYR A 330 -2.99 10.36 -9.15
C TYR A 330 -3.36 11.72 -9.75
N ALA A 331 -4.27 12.43 -9.09
CA ALA A 331 -4.59 13.81 -9.45
C ALA A 331 -4.95 14.69 -8.27
N ARG A 332 -4.66 15.99 -8.44
CA ARG A 332 -5.11 17.13 -7.64
C ARG A 332 -5.42 18.28 -8.60
N PRO A 333 -6.04 19.39 -8.14
CA PRO A 333 -6.44 20.48 -9.04
C PRO A 333 -5.26 21.02 -9.85
N GLY A 334 -5.33 20.89 -11.17
CA GLY A 334 -4.28 21.35 -12.09
C GLY A 334 -3.08 20.40 -12.26
N HIS A 335 -3.09 19.19 -11.68
CA HIS A 335 -2.02 18.21 -11.88
C HIS A 335 -2.56 16.76 -11.90
N ALA A 336 -2.19 15.97 -12.91
CA ALA A 336 -2.43 14.53 -12.89
C ALA A 336 -1.31 13.76 -13.59
N ALA A 337 -0.94 12.61 -13.05
CA ALA A 337 0.07 11.73 -13.63
C ALA A 337 -0.39 10.27 -13.62
N SER A 338 0.25 9.44 -14.46
CA SER A 338 -0.21 8.10 -14.82
C SER A 338 0.98 7.16 -14.86
N SER A 339 0.82 5.92 -14.43
CA SER A 339 1.90 4.94 -14.37
C SER A 339 2.12 4.21 -15.70
N LEU A 340 3.34 3.71 -15.88
CA LEU A 340 3.57 2.57 -16.76
C LEU A 340 2.68 1.38 -16.33
N PRO A 341 2.15 0.57 -17.26
CA PRO A 341 1.32 -0.58 -16.92
C PRO A 341 2.15 -1.73 -16.34
N ARG A 342 1.69 -2.31 -15.22
CA ARG A 342 2.19 -3.57 -14.68
C ARG A 342 1.30 -4.71 -15.14
N LYS A 343 1.73 -5.42 -16.19
CA LYS A 343 1.09 -6.67 -16.65
C LYS A 343 1.56 -7.86 -15.80
N VAL A 344 0.62 -8.73 -15.43
CA VAL A 344 0.86 -9.98 -14.68
C VAL A 344 -0.15 -11.03 -15.15
N MET A 345 0.30 -12.26 -15.43
CA MET A 345 -0.62 -13.38 -15.63
C MET A 345 -1.15 -13.85 -14.28
N LEU A 346 -2.47 -14.07 -14.16
CA LEU A 346 -3.04 -14.85 -13.08
C LEU A 346 -3.09 -16.32 -13.49
N SER A 347 -2.38 -17.17 -12.76
CA SER A 347 -2.49 -18.63 -12.89
C SER A 347 -2.03 -19.25 -11.58
N LEU A 348 -2.88 -20.07 -10.95
CA LEU A 348 -2.47 -20.96 -9.84
C LEU A 348 -1.14 -21.66 -10.17
N ALA A 349 -0.32 -21.94 -9.18
CA ALA A 349 0.79 -22.87 -9.38
C ALA A 349 0.22 -24.23 -9.80
N LEU A 350 0.88 -24.87 -10.77
CA LEU A 350 0.51 -26.20 -11.21
C LEU A 350 0.76 -27.23 -10.08
N ASP A 351 -0.26 -27.51 -9.26
CA ASP A 351 -0.28 -28.70 -8.40
C ASP A 351 -0.47 -29.94 -9.29
N LEU A 352 0.64 -30.61 -9.59
CA LEU A 352 0.71 -31.78 -10.45
C LEU A 352 0.98 -33.05 -9.61
N PRO A 353 0.02 -33.55 -8.80
CA PRO A 353 0.17 -34.80 -8.07
C PRO A 353 0.42 -35.97 -9.03
N VAL A 354 1.14 -36.98 -8.54
CA VAL A 354 1.52 -38.19 -9.27
C VAL A 354 0.33 -38.83 -10.02
N PRO A 355 0.50 -39.27 -11.29
CA PRO A 355 -0.59 -39.90 -12.05
C PRO A 355 -1.11 -41.20 -11.41
N VAL A 356 -2.44 -41.39 -11.41
CA VAL A 356 -3.09 -42.62 -10.96
C VAL A 356 -3.13 -43.63 -12.11
N ILE A 357 -2.42 -44.73 -11.97
CA ILE A 357 -2.39 -45.81 -12.95
C ILE A 357 -3.39 -46.89 -12.52
N ASP A 358 -4.35 -47.23 -13.39
CA ASP A 358 -5.38 -48.22 -13.08
C ASP A 358 -4.74 -49.58 -12.81
N HIS A 359 -5.17 -50.23 -11.72
CA HIS A 359 -4.60 -51.48 -11.16
C HIS A 359 -3.13 -51.44 -10.68
N ALA A 360 -2.45 -50.29 -10.64
CA ALA A 360 -1.11 -50.19 -10.04
C ALA A 360 -1.17 -50.13 -8.51
N THR A 361 -0.13 -50.62 -7.84
CA THR A 361 0.02 -50.55 -6.38
C THR A 361 1.30 -49.81 -6.01
N ILE A 362 1.22 -48.88 -5.07
CA ILE A 362 2.35 -48.05 -4.62
C ILE A 362 3.10 -48.78 -3.50
N GLU A 363 4.37 -49.10 -3.75
CA GLU A 363 5.29 -49.74 -2.81
C GLU A 363 5.98 -48.76 -1.86
N SER A 364 6.20 -47.50 -2.26
CA SER A 364 6.72 -46.43 -1.40
C SER A 364 6.56 -45.03 -2.02
N SER A 365 6.57 -43.98 -1.21
CA SER A 365 6.72 -42.59 -1.67
C SER A 365 8.13 -42.06 -1.42
N GLY A 366 8.72 -41.39 -2.41
CA GLY A 366 10.00 -40.66 -2.30
C GLY A 366 9.80 -39.14 -2.35
N GLU A 367 10.91 -38.40 -2.29
CA GLU A 367 10.91 -36.93 -2.38
C GLU A 367 10.52 -36.39 -3.77
N TRP A 368 10.68 -37.22 -4.82
CA TRP A 368 10.48 -36.83 -6.22
C TRP A 368 9.40 -37.64 -6.95
N GLY A 369 8.58 -38.41 -6.22
CA GLY A 369 7.59 -39.30 -6.83
C GLY A 369 7.12 -40.45 -5.93
N VAL A 370 6.54 -41.47 -6.54
CA VAL A 370 6.24 -42.76 -5.90
C VAL A 370 6.88 -43.90 -6.67
N LYS A 371 7.12 -45.00 -5.97
CA LYS A 371 7.62 -46.25 -6.53
C LYS A 371 6.59 -47.34 -6.30
N GLY A 372 6.28 -48.14 -7.32
CA GLY A 372 5.24 -49.16 -7.25
C GLY A 372 5.32 -50.15 -8.40
N TYR A 373 4.31 -50.99 -8.53
CA TYR A 373 4.28 -52.05 -9.54
C TYR A 373 2.89 -52.22 -10.16
N ILE A 374 2.87 -52.87 -11.33
CA ILE A 374 1.67 -53.38 -11.96
C ILE A 374 1.99 -54.69 -12.67
N ASN A 375 1.04 -55.63 -12.68
CA ASN A 375 1.23 -56.92 -13.35
C ASN A 375 0.84 -56.80 -14.83
N ALA A 376 1.76 -57.14 -15.74
CA ALA A 376 1.56 -57.00 -17.18
C ALA A 376 0.37 -57.82 -17.74
N SER A 377 -0.19 -58.76 -16.97
CA SER A 377 -1.40 -59.50 -17.32
C SER A 377 -2.66 -58.63 -17.38
N TRP A 378 -2.70 -57.52 -16.62
CA TRP A 378 -3.83 -56.59 -16.56
C TRP A 378 -3.81 -55.56 -17.69
N LEU A 379 -2.65 -55.33 -18.31
CA LEU A 379 -2.40 -54.24 -19.28
C LEU A 379 -2.60 -54.63 -20.76
N GLN A 380 -3.13 -55.83 -21.03
CA GLN A 380 -3.30 -56.35 -22.40
C GLN A 380 -4.28 -55.53 -23.24
N SER A 381 -5.18 -54.77 -22.60
CA SER A 381 -6.09 -53.82 -23.24
C SER A 381 -5.57 -52.38 -23.30
N GLY A 382 -4.31 -52.15 -22.91
CA GLY A 382 -3.70 -50.83 -22.71
C GLY A 382 -3.62 -50.46 -21.23
N VAL A 383 -2.91 -49.36 -20.95
CA VAL A 383 -2.82 -48.77 -19.61
C VAL A 383 -3.76 -47.58 -19.55
N LYS A 384 -4.68 -47.57 -18.59
CA LYS A 384 -5.44 -46.36 -18.26
C LYS A 384 -4.68 -45.60 -17.18
N ILE A 385 -4.45 -44.32 -17.44
CA ILE A 385 -3.79 -43.42 -16.49
C ILE A 385 -4.68 -42.20 -16.32
N ARG A 386 -5.00 -41.83 -15.09
CA ARG A 386 -5.69 -40.59 -14.77
C ARG A 386 -4.73 -39.60 -14.14
N ILE A 387 -4.90 -38.33 -14.47
CA ILE A 387 -4.42 -37.26 -13.60
C ILE A 387 -5.41 -37.17 -12.42
N PRO A 388 -4.95 -37.13 -11.15
CA PRO A 388 -5.84 -37.06 -9.98
C PRO A 388 -6.86 -35.93 -10.10
N ASP A 389 -8.09 -36.13 -9.61
CA ASP A 389 -9.16 -35.13 -9.74
C ASP A 389 -8.87 -33.86 -8.92
N ASN A 390 -7.97 -33.92 -7.93
CA ASN A 390 -7.50 -32.76 -7.17
C ASN A 390 -6.35 -31.97 -7.84
N ALA A 391 -5.75 -32.48 -8.94
CA ALA A 391 -4.65 -31.78 -9.61
C ALA A 391 -5.13 -30.43 -10.16
N PHE A 392 -4.36 -29.37 -9.94
CA PHE A 392 -4.63 -28.09 -10.61
C PHE A 392 -3.92 -28.01 -11.96
N ILE A 393 -4.73 -27.89 -13.00
CA ILE A 393 -4.31 -27.81 -14.40
C ILE A 393 -5.14 -26.68 -14.99
N GLY A 394 -4.50 -25.61 -15.49
CA GLY A 394 -5.24 -24.45 -16.01
C GLY A 394 -6.07 -24.80 -17.23
N ASP A 395 -7.28 -24.22 -17.36
CA ASP A 395 -8.26 -24.57 -18.41
C ASP A 395 -7.75 -24.35 -19.85
N ASP A 396 -6.69 -23.56 -20.04
CA ASP A 396 -6.02 -23.29 -21.31
C ASP A 396 -4.82 -24.24 -21.60
N SER A 397 -4.51 -25.15 -20.68
CA SER A 397 -3.29 -25.96 -20.74
C SER A 397 -3.39 -27.15 -21.70
N THR A 398 -2.37 -27.33 -22.52
CA THR A 398 -2.09 -28.60 -23.18
C THR A 398 -1.46 -29.58 -22.19
N VAL A 399 -1.83 -30.86 -22.27
CA VAL A 399 -1.38 -31.89 -21.32
C VAL A 399 -1.02 -33.16 -22.06
N GLN A 400 0.16 -33.72 -21.77
CA GLN A 400 0.63 -34.97 -22.35
C GLN A 400 1.12 -35.94 -21.28
N MET A 401 0.60 -37.16 -21.28
CA MET A 401 1.01 -38.24 -20.40
C MET A 401 2.21 -38.98 -21.02
N HIS A 402 3.35 -38.95 -20.34
CA HIS A 402 4.52 -39.73 -20.68
C HIS A 402 4.49 -41.08 -19.95
N TRP A 403 4.54 -42.14 -20.73
CA TRP A 403 4.96 -43.47 -20.30
C TRP A 403 6.37 -43.63 -20.85
N ASP A 404 7.41 -43.26 -20.09
CA ASP A 404 8.79 -43.21 -20.60
C ASP A 404 9.57 -44.44 -20.15
N GLY A 405 9.84 -45.33 -21.11
CA GLY A 405 10.24 -46.70 -20.85
C GLY A 405 11.46 -47.15 -21.63
N ASN A 406 11.53 -48.47 -21.82
CA ASN A 406 12.71 -49.15 -22.31
C ASN A 406 12.61 -49.34 -23.83
N THR A 407 13.53 -48.72 -24.58
CA THR A 407 13.56 -48.65 -26.06
C THR A 407 12.40 -47.87 -26.69
N SER A 408 12.52 -47.58 -27.99
CA SER A 408 11.52 -46.87 -28.79
C SER A 408 10.15 -47.55 -28.88
N THR A 409 10.05 -48.84 -28.52
CA THR A 409 8.77 -49.56 -28.40
C THR A 409 8.26 -49.63 -26.96
N GLY A 410 9.03 -49.19 -25.97
CA GLY A 410 8.63 -49.09 -24.57
C GLY A 410 8.19 -47.71 -24.10
N SER A 411 8.58 -46.63 -24.79
CA SER A 411 8.07 -45.28 -24.49
C SER A 411 6.83 -44.92 -25.33
N PHE A 412 5.90 -44.17 -24.75
CA PHE A 412 4.74 -43.59 -25.44
C PHE A 412 4.39 -42.22 -24.84
N ILE A 413 3.84 -41.33 -25.67
CA ILE A 413 3.27 -40.05 -25.24
C ILE A 413 1.80 -40.08 -25.65
N ALA A 414 0.89 -39.98 -24.69
CA ALA A 414 -0.54 -39.93 -24.93
C ALA A 414 -1.07 -38.51 -24.74
N ASP A 415 -1.88 -38.07 -25.71
CA ASP A 415 -2.77 -36.93 -25.57
C ASP A 415 -4.04 -37.34 -24.78
N PRO A 416 -4.87 -36.39 -24.29
CA PRO A 416 -6.05 -36.70 -23.49
C PRO A 416 -7.14 -37.45 -24.26
N SER A 417 -7.98 -38.20 -23.54
CA SER A 417 -9.11 -38.92 -24.14
C SER A 417 -10.20 -37.94 -24.61
N PRO A 418 -10.82 -38.12 -25.80
CA PRO A 418 -11.80 -37.17 -26.34
C PRO A 418 -13.01 -36.90 -25.44
N ASP A 419 -13.40 -37.87 -24.62
CA ASP A 419 -14.55 -37.79 -23.70
C ASP A 419 -14.16 -37.45 -22.25
N ASP A 420 -12.87 -37.40 -21.91
CA ASP A 420 -12.37 -37.13 -20.55
C ASP A 420 -10.93 -36.56 -20.60
N PRO A 421 -10.73 -35.25 -20.36
CA PRO A 421 -9.41 -34.60 -20.48
C PRO A 421 -8.42 -34.97 -19.36
N ARG A 422 -8.84 -35.69 -18.31
CA ARG A 422 -7.94 -36.23 -17.28
C ARG A 422 -7.59 -37.70 -17.49
N LEU A 423 -8.21 -38.38 -18.47
CA LEU A 423 -7.93 -39.78 -18.80
C LEU A 423 -6.99 -39.90 -20.00
N PHE A 424 -5.95 -40.72 -19.84
CA PHE A 424 -4.96 -41.04 -20.87
C PHE A 424 -4.91 -42.55 -21.07
N ILE A 425 -4.76 -42.98 -22.33
CA ILE A 425 -4.72 -44.39 -22.70
C ILE A 425 -3.39 -44.67 -23.40
N ILE A 426 -2.50 -45.37 -22.69
CA ILE A 426 -1.28 -45.92 -23.30
C ILE A 426 -1.68 -47.20 -24.06
N PRO A 427 -1.36 -47.35 -25.35
CA PRO A 427 -1.71 -48.55 -26.09
C PRO A 427 -0.95 -49.78 -25.55
N SER A 428 -1.56 -50.96 -25.63
CA SER A 428 -0.95 -52.22 -25.17
C SER A 428 0.34 -52.59 -25.91
N THR A 429 0.66 -51.91 -27.01
CA THR A 429 1.93 -52.03 -27.73
C THR A 429 3.12 -51.40 -27.01
N ALA A 430 2.93 -50.47 -26.07
CA ALA A 430 4.03 -49.82 -25.32
C ALA A 430 4.38 -50.50 -23.98
N VAL A 431 3.58 -51.49 -23.57
CA VAL A 431 3.80 -52.30 -22.37
C VAL A 431 4.94 -53.34 -22.51
N PRO A 432 5.09 -54.08 -23.63
CA PRO A 432 5.89 -55.31 -23.64
C PRO A 432 7.38 -55.10 -23.40
N ALA A 433 7.95 -54.02 -23.94
CA ALA A 433 9.38 -53.72 -23.81
C ALA A 433 9.80 -53.41 -22.36
N ASN A 434 8.83 -53.08 -21.50
CA ASN A 434 9.01 -52.78 -20.08
C ASN A 434 8.82 -53.99 -19.15
N MET A 435 8.40 -55.15 -19.66
CA MET A 435 8.16 -56.33 -18.81
C MET A 435 9.43 -56.77 -18.05
N GLY A 436 9.35 -56.83 -16.73
CA GLY A 436 10.47 -57.11 -15.83
C GLY A 436 11.43 -55.93 -15.63
N LYS A 437 10.97 -54.70 -15.90
CA LYS A 437 11.74 -53.46 -15.81
C LYS A 437 10.91 -52.34 -15.18
N TRP A 438 11.56 -51.22 -14.91
CA TRP A 438 10.95 -49.97 -14.50
C TRP A 438 10.60 -49.11 -15.72
N VAL A 439 9.46 -48.43 -15.67
CA VAL A 439 9.02 -47.37 -16.59
C VAL A 439 8.66 -46.14 -15.76
N ASP A 440 9.07 -44.97 -16.22
CA ASP A 440 8.83 -43.70 -15.54
C ASP A 440 7.55 -43.07 -16.09
N VAL A 441 6.52 -42.98 -15.26
CA VAL A 441 5.20 -42.49 -15.67
C VAL A 441 4.91 -41.14 -15.02
N TYR A 442 4.75 -40.12 -15.84
CA TYR A 442 4.55 -38.73 -15.42
C TYR A 442 3.79 -37.97 -16.51
N TYR A 443 3.25 -36.79 -16.22
CA TYR A 443 2.64 -35.94 -17.25
C TYR A 443 3.27 -34.56 -17.29
N LYS A 444 3.29 -33.96 -18.48
CA LYS A 444 3.70 -32.57 -18.70
C LYS A 444 2.48 -31.73 -19.00
N VAL A 445 2.45 -30.54 -18.40
CA VAL A 445 1.42 -29.52 -18.59
C VAL A 445 2.10 -28.29 -19.17
N VAL A 446 1.56 -27.72 -20.24
CA VAL A 446 2.08 -26.51 -20.90
C VAL A 446 0.92 -25.61 -21.30
N SER A 447 0.85 -24.43 -20.69
CA SER A 447 -0.03 -23.32 -21.09
C SER A 447 0.79 -22.21 -21.78
N LEU A 448 0.17 -21.06 -22.05
CA LEU A 448 0.91 -19.88 -22.52
C LEU A 448 1.79 -19.23 -21.44
N SER A 449 1.55 -19.54 -20.16
CA SER A 449 2.14 -18.84 -19.00
C SER A 449 2.96 -19.72 -18.06
N GLN A 450 2.68 -21.02 -18.00
CA GLN A 450 3.37 -21.97 -17.14
C GLN A 450 3.68 -23.26 -17.90
N SER A 451 4.77 -23.94 -17.51
CA SER A 451 5.00 -25.34 -17.85
C SER A 451 5.46 -26.11 -16.61
N GLY A 452 4.92 -27.32 -16.46
CA GLY A 452 5.18 -28.19 -15.32
C GLY A 452 5.32 -29.65 -15.74
N THR A 453 5.96 -30.45 -14.89
CA THR A 453 6.05 -31.91 -15.02
C THR A 453 5.68 -32.49 -13.66
N SER A 454 4.79 -33.49 -13.62
CA SER A 454 4.43 -34.15 -12.36
C SER A 454 5.64 -34.89 -11.76
N PRO A 455 5.68 -35.13 -10.44
CA PRO A 455 6.55 -36.14 -9.86
C PRO A 455 6.30 -37.50 -10.52
N VAL A 456 7.32 -38.35 -10.53
CA VAL A 456 7.34 -39.58 -11.33
C VAL A 456 6.71 -40.75 -10.56
N PHE A 457 5.90 -41.55 -11.24
CA PHE A 457 5.59 -42.91 -10.79
C PHE A 457 6.64 -43.86 -11.39
N GLU A 458 7.65 -44.21 -10.60
CA GLU A 458 8.59 -45.30 -10.92
C GLU A 458 7.83 -46.63 -10.86
N LEU A 459 7.45 -47.18 -12.01
CA LEU A 459 6.55 -48.33 -12.10
C LEU A 459 7.29 -49.60 -12.56
N GLU A 460 7.33 -50.63 -11.73
CA GLU A 460 7.75 -51.96 -12.15
C GLU A 460 6.61 -52.63 -12.93
N VAL A 461 6.80 -52.84 -14.24
CA VAL A 461 5.87 -53.63 -15.05
C VAL A 461 6.24 -55.11 -14.84
N ARG A 462 5.69 -55.71 -13.78
CA ARG A 462 5.94 -57.11 -13.40
C ARG A 462 5.59 -58.03 -14.55
N GLY A 463 6.61 -58.74 -15.02
CA GLY A 463 6.56 -59.56 -16.23
C GLY A 463 5.60 -60.74 -16.10
N LEU A 464 5.13 -61.24 -17.24
CA LEU A 464 4.17 -62.34 -17.27
C LEU A 464 4.80 -63.66 -16.83
N VAL A 465 4.20 -64.32 -15.84
CA VAL A 465 4.63 -65.62 -15.31
C VAL A 465 3.66 -66.72 -15.77
N GLY A 466 4.20 -67.81 -16.34
CA GLY A 466 3.44 -69.04 -16.63
C GLY A 466 2.49 -69.01 -17.83
N VAL A 467 2.31 -67.88 -18.50
CA VAL A 467 1.37 -67.73 -19.64
C VAL A 467 1.98 -68.02 -21.02
N TRP A 468 3.28 -68.26 -21.09
CA TRP A 468 4.01 -68.39 -22.35
C TRP A 468 3.65 -69.72 -23.06
N PRO A 469 3.24 -69.67 -24.34
CA PRO A 469 2.86 -70.87 -25.09
C PRO A 469 4.08 -71.77 -25.34
N VAL A 470 3.88 -73.06 -25.08
CA VAL A 470 4.81 -74.13 -25.46
C VAL A 470 4.74 -74.32 -26.97
N ILE A 471 5.87 -74.29 -27.68
CA ILE A 471 5.90 -74.66 -29.11
C ILE A 471 5.57 -76.14 -29.26
N GLN A 472 4.74 -76.51 -30.23
CA GLN A 472 4.37 -77.91 -30.49
C GLN A 472 4.83 -78.29 -31.89
N ILE A 473 5.54 -79.40 -32.03
CA ILE A 473 5.65 -80.07 -33.34
C ILE A 473 4.23 -80.60 -33.69
N MET A 474 3.65 -80.10 -34.77
CA MET A 474 2.25 -80.38 -35.15
C MET A 474 2.14 -81.24 -36.41
N ARG A 475 3.25 -81.41 -37.14
CA ARG A 475 3.35 -82.21 -38.37
C ARG A 475 4.63 -83.07 -38.31
N PRO A 476 4.61 -84.31 -37.77
CA PRO A 476 3.46 -85.00 -37.15
C PRO A 476 3.07 -84.35 -35.82
N ARG A 477 1.85 -84.60 -35.33
CA ARG A 477 1.44 -84.03 -34.06
C ARG A 477 2.11 -84.74 -32.89
N ILE A 478 2.77 -83.95 -32.06
CA ILE A 478 3.53 -84.40 -30.89
C ILE A 478 2.84 -84.12 -29.58
N THR A 479 3.22 -84.86 -28.53
CA THR A 479 2.52 -84.72 -27.24
C THR A 479 3.35 -84.86 -25.94
N ASP A 480 4.56 -85.43 -25.92
CA ASP A 480 5.21 -85.97 -24.68
C ASP A 480 6.74 -86.08 -24.78
N THR A 481 7.43 -85.08 -25.33
CA THR A 481 8.88 -85.09 -25.69
C THR A 481 9.25 -86.09 -26.79
N LYS A 482 8.53 -87.16 -26.86
CA LYS A 482 8.52 -88.08 -27.98
C LYS A 482 7.53 -87.68 -29.36
N LEU A 483 8.64 -87.95 -30.23
CA LEU A 483 9.02 -87.66 -31.66
C LEU A 483 9.63 -88.92 -32.29
N TYR A 484 9.07 -89.33 -33.42
CA TYR A 484 9.34 -90.61 -34.02
C TYR A 484 9.36 -90.38 -35.58
N LEU A 485 10.39 -90.84 -36.33
CA LEU A 485 10.84 -90.32 -37.67
C LEU A 485 10.08 -90.83 -38.90
N ASP A 486 9.43 -91.97 -38.76
CA ASP A 486 8.53 -92.58 -39.74
C ASP A 486 7.31 -91.67 -40.03
N LEU A 487 6.89 -90.89 -39.03
CA LEU A 487 5.79 -89.94 -39.12
C LEU A 487 6.23 -88.53 -39.60
N VAL A 488 7.53 -88.28 -39.81
CA VAL A 488 8.06 -86.96 -40.19
C VAL A 488 7.96 -86.72 -41.71
N PRO A 489 7.35 -85.60 -42.17
CA PRO A 489 7.32 -85.24 -43.59
C PRO A 489 8.70 -85.12 -44.25
N SER A 490 8.74 -85.18 -45.58
CA SER A 490 9.96 -85.07 -46.40
C SER A 490 10.76 -83.79 -46.14
N GLU A 491 10.04 -82.68 -45.97
CA GLU A 491 10.51 -81.33 -45.72
C GLU A 491 11.02 -81.13 -44.29
N GLY A 492 10.67 -82.03 -43.36
CA GLY A 492 10.99 -81.93 -41.94
C GLY A 492 9.77 -81.92 -41.03
N ALA A 493 10.01 -81.85 -39.72
CA ALA A 493 8.94 -81.81 -38.74
C ALA A 493 8.41 -80.37 -38.60
N GLY A 494 7.14 -80.15 -38.92
CA GLY A 494 6.49 -78.84 -38.84
C GLY A 494 6.05 -78.52 -37.42
N LEU A 495 6.43 -77.34 -36.93
CA LEU A 495 6.11 -76.81 -35.61
C LEU A 495 5.17 -75.63 -35.71
N ASP A 496 4.28 -75.51 -34.73
CA ASP A 496 3.45 -74.35 -34.51
C ASP A 496 3.63 -73.83 -33.08
N LEU A 497 3.87 -72.53 -32.97
CA LEU A 497 3.82 -71.75 -31.74
C LEU A 497 2.53 -70.93 -31.77
N ALA A 498 1.60 -71.23 -30.86
CA ALA A 498 0.37 -70.46 -30.71
C ALA A 498 0.65 -69.04 -30.20
N SER A 499 -0.28 -68.11 -30.42
CA SER A 499 -0.17 -66.71 -29.96
C SER A 499 0.06 -66.58 -28.46
N TRP A 500 1.03 -65.75 -28.09
CA TRP A 500 1.30 -65.31 -26.72
C TRP A 500 0.58 -63.98 -26.42
N PRO A 501 0.38 -63.63 -25.13
CA PRO A 501 0.01 -62.27 -24.75
C PRO A 501 1.02 -61.26 -25.32
N TYR A 502 0.51 -60.15 -25.86
CA TYR A 502 1.29 -59.15 -26.60
C TYR A 502 2.00 -59.65 -27.87
N MET A 503 1.59 -60.78 -28.49
CA MET A 503 2.03 -61.11 -29.85
C MET A 503 1.72 -59.95 -30.81
N ALA A 504 2.72 -59.43 -31.51
CA ALA A 504 2.57 -58.27 -32.40
C ALA A 504 3.50 -58.34 -33.62
N PRO A 505 3.11 -57.78 -34.79
CA PRO A 505 3.98 -57.65 -35.94
C PRO A 505 5.30 -56.93 -35.61
N GLY A 506 6.39 -57.32 -36.27
CA GLY A 506 7.74 -56.79 -36.01
C GLY A 506 8.52 -57.49 -34.90
N GLN A 507 7.87 -58.26 -34.01
CA GLN A 507 8.55 -58.91 -32.88
C GLN A 507 9.63 -59.91 -33.31
N ARG A 508 10.76 -59.90 -32.58
CA ARG A 508 11.93 -60.74 -32.91
C ARG A 508 11.81 -62.08 -32.21
N VAL A 509 11.27 -63.06 -32.93
CA VAL A 509 11.14 -64.45 -32.48
C VAL A 509 12.37 -65.24 -32.95
N ARG A 510 13.14 -65.77 -31.99
CA ARG A 510 14.20 -66.75 -32.24
C ARG A 510 13.67 -68.14 -31.91
N ILE A 511 13.90 -69.09 -32.81
CA ILE A 511 13.58 -70.50 -32.59
C ILE A 511 14.81 -71.30 -32.99
N LYS A 512 15.33 -72.13 -32.08
CA LYS A 512 16.52 -72.95 -32.30
C LYS A 512 16.26 -74.40 -31.89
N ALA A 513 16.55 -75.32 -32.79
CA ALA A 513 16.63 -76.74 -32.48
C ALA A 513 18.06 -77.06 -32.08
N ILE A 514 18.25 -77.52 -30.85
CA ILE A 514 19.52 -77.96 -30.28
C ILE A 514 19.44 -79.48 -30.15
N GLY A 515 20.56 -80.19 -30.30
CA GLY A 515 20.63 -81.60 -29.95
C GLY A 515 22.05 -82.14 -29.95
N LEU A 516 22.21 -83.44 -29.71
CA LEU A 516 23.48 -84.12 -29.90
C LEU A 516 23.47 -84.86 -31.24
N SER A 517 24.58 -84.81 -31.97
CA SER A 517 24.80 -85.67 -33.14
C SER A 517 24.88 -87.15 -32.72
N GLN A 518 24.74 -88.06 -33.68
CA GLN A 518 25.02 -89.49 -33.46
C GLN A 518 26.43 -89.78 -32.89
N SER A 519 27.39 -88.84 -33.01
CA SER A 519 28.74 -88.93 -32.40
C SER A 519 28.85 -88.30 -31.00
N GLY A 520 27.77 -87.76 -30.44
CA GLY A 520 27.75 -87.09 -29.13
C GLY A 520 28.20 -85.63 -29.12
N SER A 521 28.36 -85.02 -30.30
CA SER A 521 28.77 -83.61 -30.43
C SER A 521 27.54 -82.70 -30.41
N PRO A 522 27.52 -81.60 -29.63
CA PRO A 522 26.42 -80.63 -29.69
C PRO A 522 26.25 -80.04 -31.09
N GLN A 523 25.00 -79.99 -31.55
CA GLN A 523 24.56 -79.35 -32.79
C GLN A 523 23.43 -78.36 -32.46
N ALA A 524 23.38 -77.25 -33.18
CA ALA A 524 22.32 -76.26 -33.06
C ALA A 524 21.98 -75.68 -34.44
N LEU A 525 20.69 -75.59 -34.74
CA LEU A 525 20.14 -75.02 -35.96
C LEU A 525 19.14 -73.92 -35.62
N GLY A 526 19.36 -72.72 -36.14
CA GLY A 526 18.36 -71.65 -36.11
C GLY A 526 17.25 -71.96 -37.09
N LEU A 527 16.04 -72.22 -36.59
CA LEU A 527 14.82 -72.36 -37.39
C LEU A 527 14.18 -71.00 -37.69
N ARG A 528 14.48 -70.00 -36.84
CA ARG A 528 14.16 -68.58 -37.03
C ARG A 528 15.20 -67.74 -36.28
N THR A 529 15.76 -66.72 -36.93
CA THR A 529 16.94 -65.96 -36.44
C THR A 529 16.60 -64.65 -35.72
N GLY A 530 15.32 -64.31 -35.59
CA GLY A 530 14.85 -63.11 -34.88
C GLY A 530 14.85 -61.86 -35.76
N ALA A 531 15.96 -61.13 -35.82
CA ALA A 531 15.99 -59.79 -36.44
C ALA A 531 15.87 -59.80 -37.98
N ALA A 532 16.31 -60.87 -38.66
CA ALA A 532 16.13 -61.04 -40.11
C ALA A 532 14.74 -61.61 -40.48
N GLU A 533 14.02 -62.14 -39.50
CA GLU A 533 12.72 -62.82 -39.65
C GLU A 533 11.75 -62.33 -38.56
N PRO A 534 11.44 -61.03 -38.50
CA PRO A 534 10.48 -60.49 -37.53
C PRO A 534 9.10 -61.13 -37.75
N LEU A 535 8.23 -61.04 -36.75
CA LEU A 535 6.86 -61.56 -36.83
C LEU A 535 6.08 -60.82 -37.92
N SER A 536 5.50 -61.55 -38.86
CA SER A 536 4.75 -60.97 -39.97
C SER A 536 3.28 -60.71 -39.61
N GLU A 537 2.65 -59.77 -40.33
CA GLU A 537 1.21 -59.51 -40.19
C GLU A 537 0.37 -60.78 -40.39
N ALA A 538 0.76 -61.65 -41.34
CA ALA A 538 0.05 -62.91 -41.59
C ALA A 538 0.10 -63.88 -40.39
N GLU A 539 1.21 -63.92 -39.65
CA GLU A 539 1.37 -64.75 -38.45
C GLU A 539 0.64 -64.16 -37.23
N TYR A 540 0.54 -62.84 -37.16
CA TYR A 540 -0.28 -62.15 -36.16
C TYR A 540 -1.77 -62.43 -36.38
N GLN A 541 -2.25 -62.28 -37.62
CA GLN A 541 -3.65 -62.53 -37.98
C GLN A 541 -4.03 -64.02 -37.88
N SER A 542 -3.12 -64.95 -38.19
CA SER A 542 -3.33 -66.39 -37.96
C SER A 542 -3.27 -66.79 -36.47
N LYS A 543 -2.71 -65.92 -35.61
CA LYS A 543 -2.40 -66.20 -34.19
C LYS A 543 -1.45 -67.39 -34.01
N GLN A 544 -0.57 -67.61 -34.99
CA GLN A 544 0.29 -68.79 -35.06
C GLN A 544 1.57 -68.49 -35.84
N VAL A 545 2.73 -68.77 -35.22
CA VAL A 545 4.03 -68.83 -35.92
C VAL A 545 4.32 -70.29 -36.26
N SER A 546 4.56 -70.57 -37.53
CA SER A 546 4.92 -71.92 -38.00
C SER A 546 6.35 -71.96 -38.53
N VAL A 547 7.13 -72.97 -38.11
CA VAL A 547 8.48 -73.26 -38.62
C VAL A 547 8.63 -74.75 -38.90
N ILE A 548 9.75 -75.16 -39.49
CA ILE A 548 10.06 -76.57 -39.76
C ILE A 548 11.47 -76.87 -39.23
N ILE A 549 11.66 -77.97 -38.50
CA ILE A 549 12.99 -78.56 -38.31
C ILE A 549 13.26 -79.42 -39.54
N PRO A 550 14.26 -79.08 -40.39
CA PRO A 550 14.61 -79.87 -41.58
C PRO A 550 14.85 -81.35 -41.26
N ARG A 551 14.41 -82.22 -42.18
CA ARG A 551 14.46 -83.68 -41.97
C ARG A 551 15.91 -84.20 -41.82
N ASP A 552 16.84 -83.64 -42.58
CA ASP A 552 18.27 -83.97 -42.52
C ASP A 552 18.91 -83.63 -41.17
N PHE A 553 18.52 -82.51 -40.55
CA PHE A 553 18.93 -82.18 -39.18
C PHE A 553 18.37 -83.19 -38.18
N LEU A 554 17.08 -83.52 -38.23
CA LEU A 554 16.49 -84.57 -37.37
C LEU A 554 17.19 -85.92 -37.56
N GLU A 555 17.58 -86.24 -38.80
CA GLU A 555 18.30 -87.47 -39.11
C GLU A 555 19.74 -87.48 -38.57
N SER A 556 20.42 -86.33 -38.39
CA SER A 556 21.77 -86.27 -37.79
C SER A 556 21.82 -86.39 -36.26
N LEU A 557 20.69 -86.20 -35.57
CA LEU A 557 20.58 -86.25 -34.10
C LEU A 557 20.70 -87.68 -33.53
N GLN A 558 20.87 -87.79 -32.20
CA GLN A 558 20.76 -89.06 -31.48
C GLN A 558 19.34 -89.64 -31.51
N ARG A 559 19.23 -90.94 -31.24
CA ARG A 559 17.98 -91.71 -31.19
C ARG A 559 17.73 -92.24 -29.77
N ASN A 560 16.46 -92.41 -29.40
CA ASN A 560 16.04 -93.03 -28.14
C ASN A 560 16.69 -92.39 -26.89
N ASN A 561 16.92 -91.07 -26.93
CA ASN A 561 17.54 -90.32 -25.85
C ASN A 561 17.06 -88.86 -25.88
N LEU A 562 16.68 -88.32 -24.73
CA LEU A 562 16.11 -86.98 -24.56
C LEU A 562 17.20 -85.90 -24.58
N THR A 563 17.85 -85.77 -25.74
CA THR A 563 19.04 -84.93 -25.95
C THR A 563 18.79 -83.68 -26.76
N ASN A 564 17.57 -83.51 -27.28
CA ASN A 564 17.26 -82.48 -28.26
C ASN A 564 16.22 -81.53 -27.68
N THR A 565 16.33 -80.25 -27.99
CA THR A 565 15.51 -79.19 -27.38
C THR A 565 15.15 -78.17 -28.45
N VAL A 566 13.86 -77.85 -28.59
CA VAL A 566 13.43 -76.64 -29.32
C VAL A 566 13.26 -75.52 -28.31
N ALA A 567 14.21 -74.61 -28.29
CA ALA A 567 14.15 -73.41 -27.48
C ALA A 567 13.54 -72.26 -28.29
N VAL A 568 12.59 -71.57 -27.68
CA VAL A 568 11.94 -70.37 -28.22
C VAL A 568 12.31 -69.18 -27.33
N GLU A 569 12.74 -68.11 -27.97
CA GLU A 569 13.21 -66.87 -27.35
C GLU A 569 12.52 -65.70 -28.06
N VAL A 570 11.61 -65.01 -27.38
CA VAL A 570 10.88 -63.85 -27.93
C VAL A 570 11.43 -62.58 -27.30
N SER A 571 11.86 -61.62 -28.10
CA SER A 571 12.15 -60.27 -27.61
C SER A 571 10.92 -59.38 -27.76
N PHE A 572 10.63 -58.65 -26.68
CA PHE A 572 9.57 -57.65 -26.58
C PHE A 572 10.11 -56.20 -26.62
N ASP A 573 11.43 -56.03 -26.68
CA ASP A 573 12.17 -54.78 -26.46
C ASP A 573 13.23 -54.55 -27.55
N ASP A 574 12.82 -54.60 -28.82
CA ASP A 574 13.66 -54.38 -30.01
C ASP A 574 14.94 -55.25 -30.09
N GLY A 575 14.97 -56.37 -29.39
CA GLY A 575 16.09 -57.31 -29.33
C GLY A 575 17.11 -57.05 -28.21
N ALA A 576 16.83 -56.15 -27.25
CA ALA A 576 17.73 -55.87 -26.13
C ALA A 576 17.76 -57.03 -25.11
N THR A 577 16.62 -57.67 -24.83
CA THR A 577 16.51 -58.90 -24.06
C THR A 577 15.65 -59.93 -24.81
N TYR A 578 15.66 -61.18 -24.35
CA TYR A 578 14.82 -62.25 -24.91
C TYR A 578 14.20 -63.04 -23.78
N THR A 579 12.88 -63.08 -23.73
CA THR A 579 12.12 -63.95 -22.83
C THR A 579 12.18 -65.37 -23.38
N GLN A 580 12.77 -66.29 -22.62
CA GLN A 580 12.73 -67.71 -22.94
C GLN A 580 11.31 -68.24 -22.67
N PHE A 581 10.67 -68.76 -23.71
CA PHE A 581 9.41 -69.50 -23.57
C PHE A 581 9.71 -70.97 -23.18
N PRO A 582 8.72 -71.70 -22.64
CA PRO A 582 8.82 -73.13 -22.38
C PRO A 582 9.34 -73.88 -23.61
N SER A 583 10.56 -74.39 -23.47
CA SER A 583 11.19 -75.21 -24.51
C SER A 583 10.55 -76.60 -24.50
N ILE A 584 10.45 -77.24 -25.66
CA ILE A 584 10.17 -78.68 -25.71
C ILE A 584 11.49 -79.42 -25.82
N ASP A 585 11.77 -80.29 -24.85
CA ASP A 585 12.74 -81.35 -25.08
C ASP A 585 12.09 -82.44 -25.92
N PHE A 586 12.86 -83.07 -26.81
CA PHE A 586 12.41 -84.20 -27.60
C PHE A 586 13.47 -85.28 -27.85
N GLU A 587 13.03 -86.52 -27.94
CA GLU A 587 13.84 -87.67 -28.40
C GLU A 587 13.26 -88.25 -29.69
N VAL A 588 14.09 -88.95 -30.47
CA VAL A 588 13.80 -89.35 -31.88
C VAL A 588 13.72 -90.89 -32.05
N LEU A 589 12.55 -91.45 -32.44
CA LEU A 589 12.13 -92.90 -32.45
C LEU A 589 11.12 -93.34 -33.60
N ASP A 590 10.03 -94.15 -33.32
CA ASP A 590 8.88 -94.77 -34.13
C ASP A 590 7.39 -94.91 -33.42
N GLY A 591 6.55 -93.85 -33.09
CA GLY A 591 5.84 -93.49 -31.74
C GLY A 591 6.47 -92.57 -30.40
N HIS A 592 5.09 -92.16 -29.93
CA HIS A 592 4.39 -91.03 -28.94
C HIS A 592 2.98 -91.02 -28.08
N SER A 593 2.85 -90.33 -26.86
CA SER A 593 1.66 -89.68 -26.03
C SER A 593 1.75 -88.72 -24.64
N LEU A 594 1.46 -87.34 -24.56
CA LEU A 594 1.03 -86.24 -23.47
C LEU A 594 1.76 -85.34 -22.25
N GLN A 595 1.67 -83.92 -22.16
CA GLN A 595 1.37 -82.78 -21.05
C GLN A 595 2.30 -81.83 -20.04
N ALA A 596 1.92 -80.55 -19.50
CA ALA A 596 2.65 -79.50 -18.53
C ALA A 596 1.96 -78.14 -17.81
N GLY A 597 2.57 -77.21 -16.91
CA GLY A 597 2.09 -75.80 -16.31
C GLY A 597 2.76 -74.90 -15.06
N GLY A 598 2.42 -73.57 -14.63
CA GLY A 598 2.94 -72.67 -13.40
C GLY A 598 2.54 -71.07 -13.06
N LEU A 599 2.87 -70.30 -11.89
CA LEU A 599 2.47 -68.81 -11.39
C LEU A 599 3.27 -67.92 -10.21
N ALA A 600 2.96 -66.60 -9.75
CA ALA A 600 3.63 -65.60 -8.68
C ALA A 600 2.92 -64.25 -7.98
N GLN A 601 3.50 -63.32 -7.04
CA GLN A 601 2.94 -62.02 -6.27
C GLN A 601 3.84 -60.85 -5.44
N ASP A 602 3.34 -59.87 -4.52
CA ASP A 602 3.71 -58.33 -4.25
C ASP A 602 3.72 -57.40 -2.82
N ALA A 603 3.89 -55.97 -2.65
CA ALA A 603 4.10 -55.00 -1.35
C ALA A 603 3.75 -53.34 -1.18
N THR A 604 4.10 -52.45 -0.10
CA THR A 604 3.72 -50.89 0.27
C THR A 604 4.47 -49.85 1.37
N ALA A 605 4.47 -48.40 1.40
CA ALA A 605 5.00 -47.29 2.47
C ALA A 605 4.94 -45.60 2.35
N THR A 606 5.10 -44.62 3.39
CA THR A 606 5.06 -42.99 3.42
C THR A 606 5.68 -41.94 4.59
N GLY A 607 5.63 -40.49 4.61
CA GLY A 607 6.16 -39.38 5.67
C GLY A 607 5.95 -37.70 5.65
N MET A 608 6.38 -36.71 6.60
CA MET A 608 6.19 -35.11 6.68
C MET A 608 6.97 -33.99 7.69
N THR A 609 6.68 -32.59 7.86
CA THR A 609 7.56 -31.33 8.38
C THR A 609 7.32 -30.07 9.50
N PRO A 610 7.26 -28.63 9.36
CA PRO A 610 7.87 -27.38 10.18
C PRO A 610 7.02 -26.03 10.71
N HIS A 611 7.29 -24.72 11.25
CA HIS A 611 8.27 -23.66 11.96
C HIS A 611 7.72 -22.14 12.43
N MET A 612 8.36 -21.13 13.24
CA MET A 612 7.89 -19.66 13.69
C MET A 612 8.83 -18.51 14.47
N GLN A 613 8.48 -17.16 14.79
CA GLN A 613 9.26 -15.93 15.47
C GLN A 613 8.55 -14.60 16.21
N GLY A 614 9.21 -13.48 16.80
CA GLY A 614 8.65 -12.14 17.45
C GLY A 614 9.54 -10.89 18.11
N ARG A 615 9.04 -9.65 18.62
CA ARG A 615 9.78 -8.35 19.18
C ARG A 615 9.00 -7.09 19.93
N ASN A 616 9.53 -6.19 20.89
CA ASN A 616 9.34 -4.63 21.14
C ASN A 616 9.68 -3.82 22.54
N PRO A 617 9.77 -2.41 22.68
CA PRO A 617 10.12 -1.50 23.91
C PRO A 617 9.48 0.00 24.19
N MET A 618 9.69 0.79 25.34
CA MET A 618 9.14 2.21 25.73
C MET A 618 9.90 3.20 26.80
N ALA A 619 9.39 4.43 27.26
CA ALA A 619 10.01 5.53 28.17
C ALA A 619 9.09 6.61 29.00
N ASN A 620 9.58 7.64 29.80
CA ASN A 620 8.81 8.62 30.75
C ASN A 620 9.46 10.02 31.28
N ASN A 621 8.73 11.02 31.97
CA ASN A 621 9.22 12.29 32.71
C ASN A 621 8.46 12.91 34.02
N THR A 622 8.26 14.26 34.31
CA THR A 622 8.34 14.94 35.72
C THR A 622 7.68 16.34 36.29
N LEU A 623 6.36 16.72 36.25
CA LEU A 623 5.67 18.05 36.59
C LEU A 623 5.70 18.65 38.03
N ASN A 624 6.67 18.24 38.83
CA ASN A 624 6.67 18.37 40.27
C ASN A 624 6.73 19.81 40.81
N HIS A 625 7.38 20.74 40.11
CA HIS A 625 7.60 22.12 40.59
C HIS A 625 6.28 22.91 40.78
N LEU A 626 5.34 22.82 39.82
CA LEU A 626 4.01 23.43 39.99
C LEU A 626 3.24 22.82 41.15
N THR A 627 3.42 21.51 41.37
CA THR A 627 2.78 20.78 42.47
C THR A 627 3.36 21.17 43.84
N GLU A 628 4.66 21.47 43.92
CA GLU A 628 5.29 22.01 45.13
C GLU A 628 4.86 23.46 45.39
N TRP A 629 4.79 24.31 44.36
CA TRP A 629 4.25 25.67 44.46
C TRP A 629 2.81 25.69 45.00
N MET A 630 1.94 24.79 44.52
CA MET A 630 0.56 24.65 45.02
C MET A 630 0.46 24.06 46.44
N LYS A 631 1.50 23.37 46.93
CA LYS A 631 1.54 22.77 48.27
C LYS A 631 2.05 23.73 49.34
N ASP A 632 2.66 24.86 48.99
CA ASP A 632 3.07 25.89 49.95
C ASP A 632 1.86 26.74 50.41
N PRO A 633 1.48 26.71 51.71
CA PRO A 633 0.35 27.48 52.22
C PRO A 633 0.56 29.01 52.25
N ALA A 634 1.73 29.51 51.85
CA ALA A 634 1.95 30.94 51.60
C ALA A 634 1.33 31.41 50.26
N ASN A 635 1.10 30.51 49.30
CA ASN A 635 0.62 30.86 47.96
C ASN A 635 -0.92 30.89 47.90
N ASN A 636 -1.49 32.06 47.60
CA ASN A 636 -2.91 32.20 47.26
C ASN A 636 -3.18 31.72 45.83
N VAL A 637 -3.14 30.40 45.60
CA VAL A 637 -3.29 29.81 44.26
C VAL A 637 -4.58 30.25 43.57
N MET A 638 -5.72 30.21 44.26
CA MET A 638 -7.03 30.33 43.62
C MET A 638 -7.59 31.77 43.53
N TRP A 639 -7.03 32.75 44.24
CA TRP A 639 -7.51 34.16 44.26
C TRP A 639 -9.03 34.35 44.47
N GLY A 640 -9.67 33.45 45.21
CA GLY A 640 -11.13 33.47 45.46
C GLY A 640 -11.99 32.85 44.36
N TRP A 641 -11.40 32.35 43.28
CA TRP A 641 -12.10 31.60 42.23
C TRP A 641 -12.32 30.13 42.62
N ASP A 642 -13.41 29.55 42.14
CA ASP A 642 -13.71 28.13 42.35
C ASP A 642 -12.87 27.23 41.44
N SER A 643 -12.63 27.67 40.21
CA SER A 643 -11.81 26.99 39.23
C SER A 643 -11.06 27.99 38.34
N ILE A 644 -9.85 27.61 37.93
CA ILE A 644 -9.04 28.37 36.97
C ILE A 644 -8.57 27.38 35.92
N ALA A 645 -8.92 27.61 34.65
CA ALA A 645 -8.38 26.86 33.52
C ALA A 645 -7.34 27.72 32.79
N ALA A 646 -6.19 27.15 32.46
CA ALA A 646 -5.19 27.72 31.57
C ALA A 646 -5.02 26.79 30.36
N MET A 647 -4.96 27.36 29.16
CA MET A 647 -4.77 26.62 27.92
C MET A 647 -3.68 27.29 27.10
N ALA A 648 -2.67 26.52 26.71
CA ALA A 648 -1.52 27.00 25.97
C ALA A 648 -1.93 27.63 24.64
N ARG A 649 -1.21 28.65 24.20
CA ARG A 649 -1.53 29.40 22.98
C ARG A 649 -1.48 28.53 21.73
N GLY A 650 -0.64 27.49 21.73
CA GLY A 650 -0.68 26.43 20.72
C GLY A 650 -2.10 25.91 20.52
N GLU A 651 -2.76 25.46 21.59
CA GLU A 651 -4.13 24.96 21.51
C GLU A 651 -5.18 26.04 21.24
N VAL A 652 -5.00 27.26 21.75
CA VAL A 652 -5.90 28.38 21.42
C VAL A 652 -5.87 28.67 19.91
N ASN A 653 -4.67 28.63 19.29
CA ASN A 653 -4.51 28.80 17.85
C ASN A 653 -4.91 27.54 17.06
N ASN A 654 -4.75 26.33 17.61
CA ASN A 654 -5.31 25.10 17.02
C ASN A 654 -6.85 25.16 16.98
N LEU A 655 -7.49 25.66 18.04
CA LEU A 655 -8.94 25.86 18.11
C LEU A 655 -9.41 26.97 17.16
N LEU A 656 -8.66 28.07 17.01
CA LEU A 656 -8.94 29.08 15.98
C LEU A 656 -8.75 28.53 14.56
N LEU A 657 -7.78 27.65 14.34
CA LEU A 657 -7.59 26.95 13.06
C LEU A 657 -8.73 25.96 12.79
N GLN A 658 -9.17 25.20 13.80
CA GLN A 658 -10.33 24.30 13.70
C GLN A 658 -11.64 25.06 13.46
N GLU A 659 -11.86 26.19 14.15
CA GLU A 659 -13.00 27.09 13.92
C GLU A 659 -12.93 27.71 12.50
N TYR A 660 -11.75 28.12 12.02
CA TYR A 660 -11.55 28.56 10.62
C TYR A 660 -11.89 27.45 9.61
N VAL A 661 -11.41 26.22 9.84
CA VAL A 661 -11.72 25.05 8.99
C VAL A 661 -13.22 24.75 9.00
N ALA A 662 -13.86 24.73 10.18
CA ALA A 662 -15.31 24.48 10.32
C ALA A 662 -16.19 25.58 9.69
N ARG A 663 -15.68 26.81 9.59
CA ARG A 663 -16.36 27.93 8.91
C ARG A 663 -16.49 27.73 7.40
N PHE A 664 -15.58 26.99 6.75
CA PHE A 664 -15.73 26.61 5.35
C PHE A 664 -16.91 25.64 5.16
N SER A 665 -17.15 24.73 6.10
CA SER A 665 -18.27 23.79 6.06
C SER A 665 -19.64 24.41 6.38
N SER A 666 -19.68 25.69 6.78
CA SER A 666 -20.91 26.36 7.24
C SER A 666 -21.22 27.70 6.55
N ASP A 667 -20.45 28.09 5.52
CA ASP A 667 -20.51 29.38 4.81
C ASP A 667 -20.43 30.62 5.74
N THR A 668 -19.65 30.50 6.82
CA THR A 668 -19.37 31.58 7.79
C THR A 668 -17.90 32.02 7.80
N CYS A 669 -17.15 31.66 6.77
CA CYS A 669 -15.84 32.24 6.48
C CYS A 669 -15.95 33.69 6.00
N ILE A 670 -14.94 34.50 6.32
CA ILE A 670 -14.76 35.82 5.71
C ILE A 670 -14.48 35.60 4.21
N LYS A 671 -15.41 36.04 3.36
CA LYS A 671 -15.39 35.79 1.91
C LYS A 671 -14.24 36.58 1.22
N PRO A 672 -13.69 36.11 0.08
CA PRO A 672 -12.52 36.73 -0.56
C PRO A 672 -12.71 38.23 -0.84
N VAL A 673 -11.77 39.03 -0.35
CA VAL A 673 -11.92 40.48 -0.27
C VAL A 673 -11.47 41.14 -1.58
N SER A 674 -12.29 42.04 -2.12
CA SER A 674 -11.94 42.89 -3.26
C SER A 674 -12.30 44.35 -2.96
N GLY A 675 -11.52 45.30 -3.48
CA GLY A 675 -11.72 46.72 -3.22
C GLY A 675 -10.64 47.60 -3.85
N GLU A 676 -10.76 48.91 -3.66
CA GLU A 676 -9.76 49.88 -4.07
C GLU A 676 -9.28 50.67 -2.85
N VAL A 677 -7.96 50.70 -2.62
CA VAL A 677 -7.33 51.56 -1.61
C VAL A 677 -6.62 52.70 -2.36
N ILE A 678 -7.10 53.93 -2.18
CA ILE A 678 -6.45 55.12 -2.73
C ILE A 678 -5.19 55.39 -1.90
N LEU A 679 -4.05 55.54 -2.59
CA LEU A 679 -2.74 55.69 -1.98
C LEU A 679 -2.24 57.14 -2.06
N SER A 680 -1.08 57.38 -1.46
CA SER A 680 -0.31 58.61 -1.61
C SER A 680 0.09 58.89 -3.08
N ASP A 681 0.46 60.15 -3.38
CA ASP A 681 1.04 60.61 -4.65
C ASP A 681 0.30 60.23 -5.96
N GLY A 682 -1.02 59.99 -5.88
CA GLY A 682 -1.86 59.73 -7.05
C GLY A 682 -1.81 58.29 -7.57
N PHE A 683 -1.43 57.34 -6.71
CA PHE A 683 -1.58 55.91 -6.96
C PHE A 683 -2.87 55.37 -6.31
N LYS A 684 -3.27 54.17 -6.71
CA LYS A 684 -4.22 53.32 -5.97
C LYS A 684 -3.85 51.86 -6.15
N GLU A 685 -4.24 51.03 -5.20
CA GLU A 685 -4.14 49.58 -5.28
C GLU A 685 -5.56 48.99 -5.39
N CYS A 686 -5.84 48.36 -6.52
CA CYS A 686 -7.03 47.54 -6.72
C CYS A 686 -6.68 46.12 -6.23
N ILE A 687 -7.22 45.74 -5.07
CA ILE A 687 -7.07 44.38 -4.54
C ILE A 687 -8.23 43.52 -5.03
N HIS A 688 -7.93 42.31 -5.48
CA HIS A 688 -8.91 41.37 -6.01
C HIS A 688 -8.73 39.98 -5.42
N ASN A 689 -9.82 39.43 -4.88
CA ASN A 689 -9.90 38.11 -4.25
C ASN A 689 -8.79 37.84 -3.24
N PHE A 690 -8.50 38.80 -2.37
CA PHE A 690 -7.60 38.63 -1.22
C PHE A 690 -8.22 37.62 -0.23
N ILE A 691 -7.60 36.44 -0.11
CA ILE A 691 -8.05 35.37 0.79
C ILE A 691 -7.31 35.49 2.12
N LEU A 692 -8.04 35.67 3.23
CA LEU A 692 -7.47 35.69 4.58
C LEU A 692 -7.23 34.27 5.11
N ASP A 693 -6.04 34.05 5.67
CA ASP A 693 -5.63 32.87 6.43
C ASP A 693 -6.30 32.79 7.82
N ALA A 694 -6.18 31.64 8.47
CA ALA A 694 -6.58 31.42 9.85
C ALA A 694 -5.98 32.48 10.80
N PRO A 695 -6.79 33.09 11.69
CA PRO A 695 -6.30 34.05 12.66
C PRO A 695 -5.41 33.38 13.69
N ARG A 696 -4.22 33.94 13.90
CA ARG A 696 -3.27 33.51 14.95
C ARG A 696 -3.10 34.61 15.97
N LEU A 697 -3.33 34.29 17.25
CA LEU A 697 -3.08 35.17 18.39
C LEU A 697 -1.62 35.12 18.82
N ALA A 698 -1.12 36.28 19.25
CA ALA A 698 0.09 36.46 20.05
C ALA A 698 -0.20 37.41 21.23
N PHE A 699 0.38 37.12 22.40
CA PHE A 699 0.12 37.80 23.68
C PHE A 699 1.25 38.74 24.08
N SER A 700 1.23 39.95 23.55
CA SER A 700 2.23 41.01 23.79
C SER A 700 2.06 41.74 25.14
N ASN A 701 1.79 41.00 26.23
CA ASN A 701 1.31 41.63 27.47
C ASN A 701 1.56 40.83 28.78
N ASP A 702 2.44 41.36 29.63
CA ASP A 702 2.85 40.76 30.91
C ASP A 702 1.93 41.10 32.11
N ASN A 703 0.83 41.83 31.88
CA ASN A 703 -0.04 42.36 32.93
C ASN A 703 -1.50 41.93 32.73
N LEU A 704 -1.96 41.00 33.57
CA LEU A 704 -3.33 40.47 33.59
C LEU A 704 -4.41 41.53 33.87
N GLY A 705 -4.04 42.74 34.31
CA GLY A 705 -4.93 43.87 34.51
C GLY A 705 -5.42 44.54 33.22
N TYR A 706 -4.71 44.38 32.09
CA TYR A 706 -4.97 45.06 30.81
C TYR A 706 -4.81 44.13 29.59
N SER A 707 -5.39 42.93 29.65
CA SER A 707 -5.16 41.87 28.65
C SER A 707 -5.53 42.26 27.21
N ARG A 708 -4.49 42.35 26.38
CA ARG A 708 -4.58 42.40 24.92
C ARG A 708 -3.99 41.15 24.27
N ALA A 709 -4.33 40.94 23.01
CA ALA A 709 -3.69 39.99 22.11
C ALA A 709 -3.63 40.59 20.70
N THR A 710 -2.49 40.49 20.03
CA THR A 710 -2.38 40.84 18.61
C THR A 710 -2.79 39.64 17.78
N LEU A 711 -3.72 39.84 16.83
CA LEU A 711 -4.18 38.84 15.87
C LEU A 711 -3.53 39.10 14.51
N THR A 712 -3.03 38.04 13.87
CA THR A 712 -2.44 38.09 12.53
C THR A 712 -3.12 37.11 11.58
N CYS A 713 -3.50 37.59 10.39
CA CYS A 713 -3.89 36.79 9.23
C CYS A 713 -2.91 37.06 8.07
N SER A 714 -2.49 36.03 7.35
CA SER A 714 -1.80 36.20 6.07
C SER A 714 -2.81 36.35 4.93
N ILE A 715 -2.44 37.00 3.82
CA ILE A 715 -3.17 36.90 2.56
C ILE A 715 -2.62 35.70 1.78
N LEU A 716 -3.41 34.64 1.63
CA LEU A 716 -2.98 33.37 1.02
C LEU A 716 -3.01 33.37 -0.51
N GLY A 717 -3.78 34.30 -1.10
CA GLY A 717 -4.00 34.36 -2.54
C GLY A 717 -4.77 35.62 -2.93
N GLY A 718 -4.71 35.94 -4.22
CA GLY A 718 -5.38 37.12 -4.81
C GLY A 718 -4.51 37.82 -5.84
N THR A 719 -4.91 39.03 -6.24
CA THR A 719 -4.13 39.89 -7.14
C THR A 719 -4.17 41.34 -6.66
N GLN A 720 -3.00 41.97 -6.60
CA GLN A 720 -2.81 43.38 -6.30
C GLN A 720 -2.42 44.11 -7.59
N LEU A 721 -3.31 44.97 -8.08
CA LEU A 721 -3.09 45.83 -9.25
C LEU A 721 -2.82 47.26 -8.79
N THR A 722 -1.57 47.68 -8.88
CA THR A 722 -1.17 49.06 -8.65
C THR A 722 -1.47 49.88 -9.89
N MET A 723 -2.35 50.86 -9.77
CA MET A 723 -2.64 51.83 -10.82
C MET A 723 -2.05 53.19 -10.48
N LYS A 724 -1.63 53.93 -11.50
CA LYS A 724 -1.17 55.31 -11.40
C LYS A 724 -2.11 56.23 -12.18
N ASN A 725 -2.48 57.37 -11.61
CA ASN A 725 -3.21 58.39 -12.36
C ASN A 725 -2.26 59.19 -13.28
N ASN A 726 -2.61 59.25 -14.56
CA ASN A 726 -1.95 60.04 -15.59
C ASN A 726 -2.94 61.11 -16.10
N VAL A 727 -2.94 62.24 -15.40
CA VAL A 727 -3.88 63.38 -15.57
C VAL A 727 -5.34 62.97 -15.29
N ASP A 728 -6.02 62.40 -16.29
CA ASP A 728 -7.45 62.02 -16.26
C ASP A 728 -7.66 60.49 -16.34
N ASN A 729 -6.61 59.71 -16.63
CA ASN A 729 -6.68 58.27 -16.87
C ASN A 729 -5.89 57.45 -15.84
N TRP A 730 -6.48 56.36 -15.35
CA TRP A 730 -5.77 55.37 -14.53
C TRP A 730 -5.07 54.34 -15.41
N GLU A 731 -3.75 54.27 -15.33
CA GLU A 731 -2.91 53.32 -16.06
C GLU A 731 -2.40 52.23 -15.12
N ALA A 732 -2.35 50.98 -15.59
CA ALA A 732 -1.79 49.87 -14.82
C ALA A 732 -0.26 50.00 -14.72
N TYR A 733 0.25 50.12 -13.50
CA TYR A 733 1.67 50.36 -13.23
C TYR A 733 2.42 49.10 -12.79
N ARG A 734 1.77 48.24 -11.99
CA ARG A 734 2.32 46.97 -11.48
C ARG A 734 1.18 46.00 -11.22
N VAL A 735 1.40 44.72 -11.50
CA VAL A 735 0.53 43.63 -11.06
C VAL A 735 1.37 42.66 -10.24
N ILE A 736 0.87 42.30 -9.06
CA ILE A 736 1.44 41.24 -8.21
C ILE A 736 0.33 40.19 -8.05
N HIS A 737 0.61 38.95 -8.44
CA HIS A 737 -0.20 37.82 -8.00
C HIS A 737 0.28 37.40 -6.61
N ILE A 738 -0.64 37.21 -5.68
CA ILE A 738 -0.34 36.83 -4.32
C ILE A 738 -0.34 35.31 -4.20
N ASP A 739 0.71 34.76 -3.59
CA ASP A 739 0.78 33.39 -3.13
C ASP A 739 0.93 33.34 -1.60
N ALA A 740 0.70 32.16 -1.02
CA ALA A 740 0.73 31.95 0.44
C ALA A 740 2.12 32.05 1.08
N LEU A 741 3.21 32.09 0.29
CA LEU A 741 4.58 32.20 0.79
C LEU A 741 5.05 33.66 0.88
N GLN A 742 4.55 34.55 0.01
CA GLN A 742 4.98 35.95 -0.09
C GLN A 742 3.86 37.00 0.09
N GLY A 743 2.63 36.57 0.41
CA GLY A 743 1.49 37.47 0.56
C GLY A 743 1.58 38.45 1.74
N PRO A 744 0.91 39.63 1.63
CA PRO A 744 0.80 40.58 2.73
C PRO A 744 0.25 39.97 4.02
N LYS A 745 0.62 40.52 5.17
CA LYS A 745 0.02 40.22 6.48
C LYS A 745 -0.95 41.34 6.87
N LEU A 746 -2.08 40.96 7.46
CA LEU A 746 -3.00 41.84 8.18
C LEU A 746 -2.82 41.61 9.68
N THR A 747 -2.56 42.67 10.45
CA THR A 747 -2.37 42.63 11.91
C THR A 747 -3.32 43.60 12.61
N LEU A 748 -3.88 43.21 13.75
CA LEU A 748 -4.81 44.02 14.57
C LEU A 748 -4.74 43.63 16.06
N ASP A 749 -5.10 44.53 16.97
CA ASP A 749 -5.10 44.31 18.42
C ASP A 749 -6.51 44.05 18.96
N LEU A 750 -6.67 42.99 19.75
CA LEU A 750 -7.91 42.58 20.43
C LEU A 750 -7.90 42.96 21.92
N ALA A 751 -9.03 43.47 22.42
CA ALA A 751 -9.24 43.77 23.84
C ALA A 751 -9.98 42.63 24.55
N LEU A 752 -9.28 41.56 24.93
CA LEU A 752 -9.88 40.36 25.57
C LEU A 752 -10.52 40.65 26.93
N GLU A 753 -10.13 41.73 27.60
CA GLU A 753 -10.80 42.22 28.81
C GLU A 753 -12.27 42.67 28.61
N MET A 754 -12.67 42.96 27.36
CA MET A 754 -14.02 43.41 27.01
C MET A 754 -15.00 42.26 26.73
N VAL A 755 -14.54 41.00 26.73
CA VAL A 755 -15.40 39.83 26.50
C VAL A 755 -16.38 39.64 27.67
N PRO A 756 -17.71 39.62 27.43
CA PRO A 756 -18.71 39.57 28.51
C PRO A 756 -18.71 38.22 29.23
N GLY A 757 -18.46 38.26 30.54
CA GLY A 757 -18.21 37.08 31.40
C GLY A 757 -19.43 36.35 31.99
N ASN A 758 -20.65 36.62 31.51
CA ASN A 758 -21.86 35.96 32.01
C ASN A 758 -22.13 34.67 31.24
N ILE A 759 -22.41 33.58 31.95
CA ILE A 759 -22.77 32.30 31.31
C ILE A 759 -24.25 32.33 30.95
N GLU A 760 -24.55 32.83 29.75
CA GLU A 760 -25.86 32.66 29.12
C GLU A 760 -26.09 31.18 28.74
N SER A 761 -27.32 30.84 28.35
CA SER A 761 -27.79 29.44 28.25
C SER A 761 -27.06 28.55 27.23
N ASP A 762 -26.19 29.10 26.37
CA ASP A 762 -25.35 28.32 25.44
C ASP A 762 -23.90 28.10 25.93
N GLY A 763 -23.46 28.82 26.97
CA GLY A 763 -22.14 28.69 27.59
C GLY A 763 -20.94 28.98 26.69
N ARG A 764 -21.11 29.62 25.53
CA ARG A 764 -20.00 29.81 24.56
C ARG A 764 -19.01 30.87 24.99
N VAL A 765 -17.72 30.53 24.94
CA VAL A 765 -16.60 31.49 25.00
C VAL A 765 -16.40 32.05 23.60
N ARG A 766 -16.47 33.38 23.44
CA ARG A 766 -16.49 34.04 22.12
C ARG A 766 -15.49 35.20 22.01
N LEU A 767 -15.07 35.50 20.79
CA LEU A 767 -14.21 36.60 20.38
C LEU A 767 -14.90 37.37 19.24
N ASP A 768 -15.16 38.67 19.39
CA ASP A 768 -15.78 39.50 18.34
C ASP A 768 -14.74 40.43 17.71
N LEU A 769 -14.52 40.30 16.40
CA LEU A 769 -13.49 41.05 15.68
C LEU A 769 -13.80 42.55 15.51
N LYS A 770 -15.03 43.04 15.78
CA LYS A 770 -15.32 44.49 15.74
C LYS A 770 -14.61 45.26 16.87
N ASP A 771 -14.41 44.61 18.02
CA ASP A 771 -13.89 45.24 19.24
C ASP A 771 -12.34 45.29 19.23
N SER A 772 -11.79 45.58 18.04
CA SER A 772 -10.37 45.54 17.70
C SER A 772 -9.86 46.88 17.18
N ASP A 773 -8.57 47.13 17.35
CA ASP A 773 -7.90 48.36 16.95
C ASP A 773 -6.57 48.11 16.21
N ASN A 774 -5.87 49.18 15.80
CA ASN A 774 -4.50 49.13 15.25
C ASN A 774 -4.31 48.25 14.00
N PHE A 775 -5.31 48.22 13.11
CA PHE A 775 -5.25 47.48 11.84
C PHE A 775 -4.12 48.00 10.94
N ILE A 776 -3.26 47.10 10.44
CA ILE A 776 -2.18 47.38 9.47
C ILE A 776 -2.13 46.26 8.43
N LEU A 777 -2.02 46.61 7.15
CA LEU A 777 -1.83 45.67 6.03
C LEU A 777 -0.45 45.89 5.38
N THR A 778 0.36 44.85 5.18
CA THR A 778 1.76 45.03 4.68
C THR A 778 1.93 45.11 3.15
N PHE A 779 0.85 45.37 2.41
CA PHE A 779 0.81 45.42 0.93
C PHE A 779 1.58 46.58 0.26
N ALA A 780 1.86 47.65 1.01
CA ALA A 780 2.63 48.81 0.56
C ALA A 780 4.05 48.83 1.18
N ALA A 781 4.93 49.72 0.69
CA ALA A 781 6.32 49.80 1.19
C ALA A 781 6.44 50.70 2.42
N ASP A 782 5.80 51.86 2.40
CA ASP A 782 5.80 52.87 3.46
C ASP A 782 4.71 52.60 4.52
N ARG A 783 4.83 53.26 5.68
CA ARG A 783 3.91 53.03 6.80
C ARG A 783 2.54 53.74 6.64
N ALA A 784 2.44 54.77 5.80
CA ALA A 784 1.21 55.55 5.66
C ALA A 784 0.20 54.79 4.81
N ASP A 785 0.59 54.34 3.63
CA ASP A 785 -0.27 53.58 2.72
C ASP A 785 -0.60 52.19 3.30
N ARG A 786 0.30 51.58 4.08
CA ARG A 786 0.01 50.39 4.91
C ARG A 786 -1.12 50.59 5.92
N ALA A 787 -1.22 51.78 6.51
CA ALA A 787 -2.29 52.13 7.45
C ALA A 787 -3.62 52.38 6.70
N LEU A 788 -3.60 52.98 5.51
CA LEU A 788 -4.80 53.14 4.67
C LEU A 788 -5.39 51.78 4.25
N GLY A 789 -4.55 50.78 3.97
CA GLY A 789 -5.00 49.39 3.78
C GLY A 789 -5.55 48.75 5.06
N GLY A 790 -5.00 49.11 6.22
CA GLY A 790 -5.53 48.72 7.53
C GLY A 790 -6.91 49.31 7.83
N ASP A 791 -7.11 50.60 7.59
CA ASP A 791 -8.39 51.30 7.75
C ASP A 791 -9.50 50.70 6.87
N PHE A 792 -9.17 50.28 5.64
CA PHE A 792 -10.07 49.54 4.77
C PHE A 792 -10.53 48.22 5.40
N PHE A 793 -9.60 47.41 5.96
CA PHE A 793 -9.95 46.17 6.65
C PHE A 793 -10.68 46.41 7.97
N LYS A 794 -10.41 47.51 8.69
CA LYS A 794 -11.17 47.89 9.89
C LYS A 794 -12.62 48.26 9.54
N ALA A 795 -12.83 49.00 8.45
CA ALA A 795 -14.17 49.30 7.96
C ALA A 795 -14.93 48.01 7.57
N LEU A 796 -14.28 47.15 6.77
CA LEU A 796 -14.82 45.84 6.39
C LEU A 796 -15.25 45.00 7.60
N PHE A 797 -14.39 44.89 8.62
CA PHE A 797 -14.65 44.04 9.80
C PHE A 797 -15.80 44.58 10.66
N ASN A 798 -16.07 45.88 10.66
CA ASN A 798 -17.24 46.45 11.35
C ASN A 798 -18.56 46.17 10.60
N ASP A 799 -18.52 46.05 9.27
CA ASP A 799 -19.68 45.74 8.42
C ASP A 799 -19.94 44.21 8.27
N LEU A 800 -19.04 43.34 8.75
CA LEU A 800 -19.22 41.88 8.75
C LEU A 800 -20.40 41.43 9.65
N ARG A 801 -21.11 40.40 9.20
CA ARG A 801 -22.22 39.78 9.95
C ARG A 801 -21.72 39.12 11.22
N ASP A 802 -22.55 39.07 12.26
CA ASP A 802 -22.19 38.46 13.56
C ASP A 802 -21.67 37.02 13.44
N ASP A 803 -22.19 36.23 12.50
CA ASP A 803 -21.74 34.86 12.26
C ASP A 803 -20.40 34.76 11.51
N GLU A 804 -20.03 35.74 10.70
CA GLU A 804 -18.71 35.85 10.04
C GLU A 804 -17.65 36.50 10.98
N ARG A 805 -18.10 37.32 11.92
CA ARG A 805 -17.28 38.23 12.74
C ARG A 805 -17.03 37.75 14.17
N ILE A 806 -17.92 36.92 14.74
CA ILE A 806 -17.81 36.38 16.10
C ILE A 806 -17.35 34.93 16.06
N TRP A 807 -16.18 34.67 16.65
CA TRP A 807 -15.48 33.39 16.68
C TRP A 807 -15.71 32.68 18.02
N THR A 808 -15.91 31.36 18.02
CA THR A 808 -16.10 30.57 19.24
C THR A 808 -14.80 29.87 19.62
N LEU A 809 -14.31 30.10 20.86
CA LEU A 809 -13.10 29.48 21.40
C LEU A 809 -13.37 28.23 22.26
N GLY A 810 -14.62 27.99 22.65
CA GLY A 810 -15.00 26.85 23.48
C GLY A 810 -16.39 26.98 24.09
N VAL A 811 -16.79 26.00 24.91
CA VAL A 811 -18.10 25.97 25.58
C VAL A 811 -17.96 25.53 27.04
N ILE A 812 -18.24 26.46 27.96
CA ILE A 812 -18.35 26.19 29.39
C ILE A 812 -19.75 25.59 29.66
N LYS A 813 -19.85 24.26 29.52
CA LYS A 813 -21.11 23.52 29.73
C LYS A 813 -21.44 23.42 31.21
N ARG A 814 -22.73 23.49 31.56
CA ARG A 814 -23.18 23.47 32.95
C ARG A 814 -22.90 22.15 33.70
N GLY A 815 -22.84 21.03 32.98
CA GLY A 815 -22.60 19.70 33.54
C GLY A 815 -23.86 19.03 34.10
N SER A 816 -23.66 17.95 34.86
CA SER A 816 -24.70 17.11 35.48
C SER A 816 -24.60 17.04 37.02
N ASN A 817 -23.69 17.81 37.61
CA ASN A 817 -23.40 17.82 39.04
C ASN A 817 -23.60 19.24 39.57
N ASP A 818 -24.66 19.45 40.35
CA ASP A 818 -25.08 20.76 40.89
C ASP A 818 -23.97 21.48 41.69
N LEU A 819 -22.96 20.76 42.20
CA LEU A 819 -21.82 21.32 42.92
C LEU A 819 -20.74 21.92 42.02
N MET A 820 -20.79 21.63 40.71
CA MET A 820 -19.81 22.00 39.69
C MET A 820 -20.41 22.88 38.58
N HIS A 821 -21.65 23.36 38.74
CA HIS A 821 -22.28 24.27 37.78
C HIS A 821 -21.57 25.63 37.76
N PRO A 822 -21.09 26.14 36.61
CA PRO A 822 -20.44 27.43 36.48
C PRO A 822 -21.44 28.57 36.27
N GLN A 823 -21.13 29.75 36.82
CA GLN A 823 -22.02 30.92 36.85
C GLN A 823 -21.48 32.14 36.10
N SER A 824 -20.20 32.46 36.27
CA SER A 824 -19.51 33.55 35.57
C SER A 824 -18.05 33.19 35.30
N PHE A 825 -17.46 33.80 34.29
CA PHE A 825 -16.05 33.64 33.94
C PHE A 825 -15.39 34.98 33.55
N LYS A 826 -14.05 35.04 33.55
CA LYS A 826 -13.28 36.14 32.97
C LYS A 826 -12.13 35.57 32.14
N LEU A 827 -11.96 36.08 30.92
CA LEU A 827 -10.81 35.76 30.07
C LEU A 827 -9.65 36.69 30.38
N ARG A 828 -8.43 36.13 30.35
CA ARG A 828 -7.16 36.86 30.37
C ARG A 828 -6.12 36.16 29.50
N THR A 829 -5.05 36.89 29.20
CA THR A 829 -3.85 36.42 28.50
C THR A 829 -2.63 36.64 29.39
N GLN A 830 -1.75 35.65 29.41
CA GLN A 830 -0.48 35.69 30.13
C GLN A 830 0.63 35.25 29.17
N THR A 831 1.67 36.06 28.99
CA THR A 831 2.92 35.65 28.36
C THR A 831 3.54 34.46 29.11
N ASN A 832 3.99 33.42 28.41
CA ASN A 832 4.77 32.33 28.99
C ASN A 832 6.11 32.90 29.53
N PRO A 833 6.50 32.69 30.80
CA PRO A 833 7.76 33.23 31.33
C PRO A 833 9.03 32.65 30.69
N ALA A 834 8.94 31.51 30.00
CA ALA A 834 10.00 30.95 29.17
C ALA A 834 9.91 31.42 27.70
N ALA A 835 8.86 32.16 27.33
CA ALA A 835 8.80 32.80 26.03
C ALA A 835 9.81 33.98 25.94
N PRO A 836 10.35 34.23 24.74
CA PRO A 836 11.17 35.39 24.44
C PRO A 836 10.44 36.74 24.42
N LEU A 837 11.19 37.80 24.09
CA LEU A 837 10.83 39.21 24.22
C LEU A 837 11.08 40.06 22.93
N ASP A 838 11.15 39.46 21.73
CA ASP A 838 12.03 39.92 20.61
C ASP A 838 11.29 40.03 19.20
N PRO A 839 11.82 40.58 18.04
CA PRO A 839 11.03 40.97 16.81
C PRO A 839 10.93 40.27 15.37
N ASP A 840 11.37 39.04 14.96
CA ASP A 840 10.72 38.28 13.81
C ASP A 840 10.83 36.72 13.75
N ALA A 841 9.88 35.97 14.36
CA ALA A 841 9.99 34.54 14.73
C ALA A 841 8.67 33.76 15.04
N ALA A 842 8.73 32.76 15.98
CA ALA A 842 7.62 31.88 16.39
C ALA A 842 7.59 31.12 17.82
N ASN A 843 7.85 31.62 19.06
CA ASN A 843 7.21 31.35 20.41
C ASN A 843 7.06 32.49 21.51
N TYR A 844 6.65 33.74 21.20
CA TYR A 844 6.65 35.03 21.95
C TYR A 844 5.29 35.68 21.80
N GLY A 845 4.87 36.30 22.89
CA GLY A 845 3.46 36.20 23.20
C GLY A 845 2.92 34.79 22.97
N ASP A 846 3.76 33.75 23.08
CA ASP A 846 3.32 32.45 23.57
C ASP A 846 2.93 32.63 25.04
N GLY A 847 2.15 31.71 25.55
CA GLY A 847 1.49 31.90 26.81
C GLY A 847 0.25 31.06 26.93
N ALA A 848 -0.64 31.49 27.80
CA ALA A 848 -1.93 30.87 27.98
C ALA A 848 -3.05 31.89 27.87
N VAL A 849 -4.20 31.42 27.37
CA VAL A 849 -5.49 32.03 27.73
C VAL A 849 -5.89 31.43 29.07
N LEU A 850 -6.16 32.31 30.04
CA LEU A 850 -6.69 31.95 31.34
C LEU A 850 -8.19 32.23 31.37
N VAL A 851 -8.94 31.24 31.85
CA VAL A 851 -10.37 31.32 32.11
C VAL A 851 -10.56 31.15 33.61
N PHE A 852 -10.78 32.28 34.29
CA PHE A 852 -11.11 32.30 35.72
C PHE A 852 -12.61 32.06 35.85
N ILE A 853 -13.04 31.03 36.60
CA ILE A 853 -14.43 30.54 36.64
C ILE A 853 -14.97 30.52 38.08
N ARG A 854 -16.14 31.12 38.27
CA ARG A 854 -16.94 31.03 39.50
C ARG A 854 -18.05 29.99 39.32
N LEU A 855 -18.27 29.17 40.34
CA LEU A 855 -19.32 28.17 40.39
C LEU A 855 -20.54 28.66 41.19
N GLU A 856 -21.71 28.09 40.87
CA GLU A 856 -22.95 28.35 41.60
C GLU A 856 -22.77 28.06 43.11
N GLY A 857 -23.39 28.92 43.92
CA GLY A 857 -23.28 28.91 45.39
C GLY A 857 -22.17 29.78 45.98
N SER A 858 -21.21 30.24 45.18
CA SER A 858 -20.19 31.22 45.59
C SER A 858 -20.74 32.65 45.59
N GLN A 859 -20.37 33.48 46.58
CA GLN A 859 -21.04 34.76 46.80
C GLN A 859 -20.63 35.87 45.82
N GLU A 860 -19.34 36.04 45.56
CA GLU A 860 -18.78 37.10 44.70
C GLU A 860 -17.77 36.51 43.70
N ASP A 861 -17.43 37.24 42.63
CA ASP A 861 -16.32 36.85 41.75
C ASP A 861 -14.98 36.97 42.49
N GLY A 862 -13.99 36.14 42.16
CA GLY A 862 -12.63 36.29 42.67
C GLY A 862 -11.90 37.52 42.12
N ASP A 863 -10.79 37.87 42.77
CA ASP A 863 -9.86 38.90 42.30
C ASP A 863 -9.08 38.39 41.08
N ILE A 864 -8.75 39.28 40.14
CA ILE A 864 -7.77 38.98 39.09
C ILE A 864 -6.41 39.53 39.57
N PRO A 865 -5.41 38.68 39.83
CA PRO A 865 -4.09 39.15 40.21
C PRO A 865 -3.40 39.84 39.03
N VAL A 866 -2.49 40.79 39.32
CA VAL A 866 -1.70 41.50 38.30
C VAL A 866 -0.60 40.60 37.72
N GLU A 867 0.05 39.83 38.59
CA GLU A 867 1.09 38.84 38.31
C GLU A 867 0.60 37.47 38.82
N TYR A 868 0.83 36.39 38.08
CA TYR A 868 0.33 35.06 38.42
C TYR A 868 1.29 33.96 37.94
N GLN A 869 1.26 32.79 38.58
CA GLN A 869 2.10 31.66 38.19
C GLN A 869 1.63 31.11 36.83
N TYR A 870 2.57 30.91 35.90
CA TYR A 870 2.27 30.20 34.65
C TYR A 870 1.96 28.73 34.94
N LEU A 871 0.83 28.24 34.42
CA LEU A 871 0.22 26.98 34.86
C LEU A 871 0.47 25.78 33.93
N ILE A 872 1.15 25.96 32.80
CA ILE A 872 1.49 24.85 31.89
C ILE A 872 2.92 24.38 32.21
N PRO A 873 3.13 23.11 32.63
CA PRO A 873 4.47 22.55 32.81
C PRO A 873 5.09 22.08 31.50
N ASP A 874 6.42 21.98 31.46
CA ASP A 874 7.22 21.68 30.27
C ASP A 874 8.18 20.48 30.46
N ASP A 875 7.72 19.39 31.10
CA ASP A 875 8.55 18.20 31.31
C ASP A 875 9.03 17.56 29.99
N VAL A 876 10.23 17.88 29.52
CA VAL A 876 10.78 17.34 28.26
C VAL A 876 10.50 15.84 28.07
N GLY A 877 9.74 15.48 27.03
CA GLY A 877 9.17 14.13 26.84
C GLY A 877 7.71 13.97 27.30
N LYS A 878 7.05 15.05 27.71
CA LYS A 878 5.62 15.20 27.99
C LYS A 878 5.13 16.54 27.43
N ASP A 879 4.07 16.51 26.65
CA ASP A 879 3.55 17.70 25.98
C ASP A 879 2.28 18.20 26.71
N TYR A 880 2.44 19.00 27.77
CA TYR A 880 1.28 19.55 28.48
C TYR A 880 0.72 20.77 27.74
N SER A 881 -0.60 20.77 27.56
CA SER A 881 -1.29 21.76 26.73
C SER A 881 -2.39 22.54 27.45
N ALA A 882 -2.88 22.03 28.58
CA ALA A 882 -3.84 22.70 29.45
C ALA A 882 -3.73 22.24 30.91
N THR A 883 -4.11 23.13 31.83
CA THR A 883 -4.17 22.88 33.28
C THR A 883 -5.48 23.41 33.84
N VAL A 884 -6.13 22.64 34.71
CA VAL A 884 -7.37 23.05 35.40
C VAL A 884 -7.19 22.88 36.91
N LEU A 885 -7.34 24.00 37.62
CA LEU A 885 -7.29 24.05 39.08
C LEU A 885 -8.71 24.10 39.66
N PHE A 886 -8.90 23.52 40.85
CA PHE A 886 -10.14 23.54 41.62
C PHE A 886 -9.85 23.86 43.08
N SER A 887 -10.71 24.68 43.71
CA SER A 887 -10.54 25.04 45.11
C SER A 887 -10.73 23.85 46.06
N ALA A 888 -9.95 23.81 47.15
CA ALA A 888 -9.95 22.70 48.11
C ALA A 888 -11.33 22.48 48.78
N GLU A 889 -12.15 23.53 48.88
CA GLU A 889 -13.52 23.44 49.41
C GLU A 889 -14.48 22.67 48.48
N ARG A 890 -14.23 22.68 47.17
CA ARG A 890 -14.94 21.85 46.19
C ARG A 890 -14.43 20.40 46.25
N THR A 891 -13.11 20.18 46.38
CA THR A 891 -12.52 18.83 46.42
C THR A 891 -12.65 18.11 47.77
N PHE A 892 -12.99 18.74 48.89
CA PHE A 892 -13.23 17.97 50.13
C PHE A 892 -14.50 17.08 50.08
N LYS A 893 -15.32 17.22 49.03
CA LYS A 893 -16.44 16.32 48.71
C LYS A 893 -16.03 15.16 47.77
N ALA A 894 -14.75 15.06 47.39
CA ALA A 894 -14.26 14.27 46.26
C ALA A 894 -14.17 12.74 46.43
N ALA A 895 -14.64 12.16 47.55
CA ALA A 895 -14.73 10.70 47.67
C ALA A 895 -15.66 10.07 46.61
N LEU A 896 -16.66 10.82 46.12
CA LEU A 896 -17.44 10.45 44.93
C LEU A 896 -16.76 10.89 43.62
N PHE A 897 -15.95 11.94 43.63
CA PHE A 897 -15.44 12.60 42.42
C PHE A 897 -14.43 11.74 41.65
N ILE A 898 -13.51 11.01 42.31
CA ILE A 898 -12.63 10.06 41.59
C ILE A 898 -13.47 8.98 40.90
N GLY A 899 -14.55 8.53 41.54
CA GLY A 899 -15.51 7.56 40.98
C GLY A 899 -16.32 8.11 39.80
N GLU A 900 -16.81 9.35 39.87
CA GLU A 900 -17.54 9.97 38.76
C GLU A 900 -16.62 10.44 37.63
N VAL A 901 -15.38 10.86 37.90
CA VAL A 901 -14.38 11.20 36.88
C VAL A 901 -13.95 9.95 36.12
N THR A 902 -13.62 8.85 36.81
CA THR A 902 -13.29 7.58 36.14
C THR A 902 -14.45 7.02 35.32
N LYS A 903 -15.70 7.10 35.81
CA LYS A 903 -16.90 6.81 35.02
C LYS A 903 -17.07 7.73 33.81
N THR A 904 -16.82 9.03 33.98
CA THR A 904 -16.95 10.02 32.89
C THR A 904 -15.92 9.73 31.80
N ILE A 905 -14.66 9.46 32.18
CA ILE A 905 -13.62 9.01 31.26
C ILE A 905 -14.02 7.71 30.57
N ALA A 906 -14.54 6.72 31.30
CA ALA A 906 -15.07 5.46 30.75
C ALA A 906 -16.37 5.60 29.92
N SER A 907 -16.97 6.79 29.87
CA SER A 907 -18.10 7.09 28.97
C SER A 907 -17.67 7.74 27.65
N VAL A 908 -16.37 8.06 27.50
CA VAL A 908 -15.78 8.67 26.29
C VAL A 908 -14.64 7.81 25.73
N ILE A 909 -13.94 7.05 26.58
CA ILE A 909 -12.90 6.08 26.22
C ILE A 909 -13.49 4.66 26.25
N GLU A 910 -13.62 4.04 25.09
CA GLU A 910 -13.99 2.63 24.94
C GLU A 910 -12.88 1.70 25.48
N ASP A 911 -13.28 0.51 25.95
CA ASP A 911 -12.38 -0.54 26.45
C ASP A 911 -11.34 -0.07 27.50
N VAL A 912 -11.64 1.02 28.23
CA VAL A 912 -10.71 1.59 29.22
C VAL A 912 -10.56 0.66 30.44
N ASN A 913 -9.31 0.36 30.79
CA ASN A 913 -8.95 -0.50 31.89
C ASN A 913 -8.20 0.31 32.96
N PHE A 914 -8.76 0.39 34.17
CA PHE A 914 -8.18 1.12 35.30
C PHE A 914 -7.56 0.16 36.33
N GLU A 915 -6.29 0.40 36.65
CA GLU A 915 -5.69 -0.06 37.91
C GLU A 915 -6.17 0.88 39.04
N LEU A 916 -6.75 0.31 40.11
CA LEU A 916 -7.44 1.05 41.16
C LEU A 916 -6.79 0.83 42.54
N VAL A 917 -6.02 1.80 43.02
CA VAL A 917 -5.40 1.73 44.35
C VAL A 917 -6.39 2.21 45.40
N HIS A 918 -6.62 1.36 46.39
CA HIS A 918 -7.48 1.63 47.53
C HIS A 918 -6.64 1.71 48.81
N ASP A 919 -7.02 2.60 49.73
CA ASP A 919 -6.36 2.71 51.04
C ASP A 919 -6.70 1.53 51.96
N GLY A 920 -6.08 1.49 53.15
CA GLY A 920 -6.32 0.45 54.16
C GLY A 920 -7.73 0.41 54.76
N SER A 921 -8.63 1.33 54.38
CA SER A 921 -10.07 1.31 54.70
C SER A 921 -10.94 0.78 53.55
N GLY A 922 -10.35 0.52 52.37
CA GLY A 922 -11.06 0.13 51.16
C GLY A 922 -11.63 1.32 50.38
N ARG A 923 -11.18 2.54 50.64
CA ARG A 923 -11.55 3.74 49.87
C ARG A 923 -10.64 3.89 48.66
N LEU A 924 -11.21 4.16 47.48
CA LEU A 924 -10.46 4.50 46.28
C LEU A 924 -9.67 5.81 46.49
N VAL A 925 -8.36 5.76 46.24
CA VAL A 925 -7.46 6.92 46.37
C VAL A 925 -6.69 7.21 45.08
N LYS A 926 -6.33 6.20 44.28
CA LYS A 926 -5.75 6.35 42.92
C LYS A 926 -6.54 5.55 41.91
N ALA A 927 -6.65 6.06 40.69
CA ALA A 927 -7.08 5.30 39.52
C ALA A 927 -6.16 5.66 38.34
N THR A 928 -5.51 4.66 37.74
CA THR A 928 -4.55 4.84 36.64
C THR A 928 -5.00 4.00 35.46
N ALA A 929 -5.20 4.61 34.27
CA ALA A 929 -5.64 3.87 33.10
C ALA A 929 -4.43 3.18 32.43
N LYS A 930 -4.51 1.86 32.25
CA LYS A 930 -3.44 1.03 31.65
C LYS A 930 -3.73 0.61 30.21
N SER A 931 -4.95 0.85 29.71
CA SER A 931 -5.31 0.78 28.28
C SER A 931 -6.65 1.49 28.05
N GLY A 932 -6.94 1.89 26.81
CA GLY A 932 -8.25 2.41 26.39
C GLY A 932 -8.22 3.07 25.01
N ARG A 933 -9.40 3.25 24.39
CA ARG A 933 -9.58 3.83 23.05
C ARG A 933 -10.58 4.97 23.04
N LEU A 934 -10.08 6.20 22.94
CA LEU A 934 -10.92 7.39 22.77
C LEU A 934 -11.50 7.39 21.34
N LYS A 935 -12.84 7.28 21.20
CA LYS A 935 -13.50 7.56 19.91
C LYS A 935 -13.81 9.05 19.79
N THR A 936 -12.89 9.81 19.20
CA THR A 936 -13.22 11.10 18.58
C THR A 936 -14.09 10.87 17.33
N SER A 937 -14.92 11.85 16.97
CA SER A 937 -15.76 11.78 15.76
C SER A 937 -15.00 12.01 14.45
N GLU A 938 -13.68 12.23 14.52
CA GLU A 938 -12.75 12.29 13.40
C GLU A 938 -11.55 11.35 13.66
N SER A 939 -10.91 10.89 12.59
CA SER A 939 -10.14 9.65 12.56
C SER A 939 -8.69 9.76 13.05
N SER A 940 -8.46 9.51 14.34
CA SER A 940 -7.10 9.30 14.88
C SER A 940 -7.06 8.31 16.05
N SER A 941 -7.18 7.01 15.78
CA SER A 941 -7.02 5.97 16.79
C SER A 941 -5.54 5.75 17.16
N ARG A 942 -5.04 6.50 18.15
CA ARG A 942 -3.90 6.06 18.97
C ARG A 942 -4.43 5.30 20.20
N ASP A 943 -3.81 4.17 20.53
CA ASP A 943 -3.93 3.60 21.86
C ASP A 943 -3.15 4.52 22.83
N VAL A 944 -3.77 4.95 23.94
CA VAL A 944 -3.19 5.93 24.87
C VAL A 944 -3.04 5.32 26.26
N GLU A 945 -1.80 5.24 26.76
CA GLU A 945 -1.54 5.01 28.18
C GLU A 945 -1.70 6.35 28.93
N VAL A 946 -2.71 6.46 29.79
CA VAL A 946 -2.95 7.65 30.62
C VAL A 946 -2.48 7.35 32.04
N GLU A 947 -1.19 7.56 32.26
CA GLU A 947 -0.56 7.41 33.56
C GLU A 947 -0.93 8.58 34.49
N ILE A 948 -2.07 8.43 35.16
CA ILE A 948 -2.49 9.29 36.27
C ILE A 948 -1.67 8.87 37.50
N ASP A 949 -0.76 9.74 37.93
CA ASP A 949 0.05 9.57 39.14
C ASP A 949 -0.50 10.34 40.37
N ASP A 950 0.02 10.01 41.55
CA ASP A 950 -0.57 10.34 42.86
C ASP A 950 -0.37 11.80 43.33
N VAL A 951 -1.25 12.24 44.24
CA VAL A 951 -1.09 13.41 45.12
C VAL A 951 -1.05 12.98 46.57
#